data_AF-A0A174V9P1-F1
#
_entry.id   AF-A0A174V9P1-F1
#
_cell.length_a   1.000
_cell.length_b   1.000
_cell.length_c   1.000
_cell.angle_alpha   90.00
_cell.angle_beta   90.00
_cell.angle_gamma   90.00
#
_symmetry.space_group_name_H-M   'P 1'
#
loop_
_entity.id
_entity.type
_entity.pdbx_description
1 polymer ?
#
loop_
_entity_poly.entity_id
_entity_poly.type
_entity_poly.pdbx_seq_one_letter_code
_entity_poly.pdbx_strand_id
1 'polypeptide(L)'
;MAVLTIKNESSIHIGISWKENSAVRIAAENLKNDLKKVLGTEVTLGEFKGGESILVGTAGVSAEIEGLFDEKKLQDKNGNFRKEAYIRTVSKDRLVIVGTDRRGTIYGIYDLCEEIGVSPWYFWADVPVKKKEWLVFPEDYEIIDYPSVEYRGIFINDEEELERWAKLHMEEDTIGVHTYEKIFELLLRLKANYIWPAMHVNSFNRRKENGALADRMGIVVGTSHCDMLMRSNNREWLPWLKEKGYEGVKYDYTIEGRNREILHEYWRESVIQNRDFEVSYTLGMRGIHDSGFETSNLNGRTEEELRTQKIELLETIIASQNEILKEELDKTPLKLFIPYKEVLELYDHGLKVPDDFTMIWANDNYGYVRRYPSEEDRKRVGGHGIYYHNSYWSPPGRSYLFFCSIPLTHTKYELMKAYDEGIQKLWILNVGALKPLEMEVEFFLRLAWEAGSAKGRTQDVDSYVSDWIDRNFTGKIGEKMGPLLNRFSQIANVRKLEMMEDDVFSQTAYGDEGVMRLHKLQEILDQADVVYEGLLEEEKDAFFQLVLLRIHALYLTMGQYYFSDRSTLCHKQGKQQAADLYVKETRAYEDARRKLLLYYNERISGGKWKGIVTPEDFPPPRTAMYPACTPSVHMGGRNMLVHIWNNGEELCFVRPGTKWFEISNGGEGSFAWRAETPDWIQLSETSGEISCETRILVTVKETQEEKTGIILIRNETDNVQCEVPVLVSPVPAGCENPEEAGVVSVSVTGLRVDGFRLISYLGREEGDLLEGYKEGAEASFPVYFSSEGEFLLEIHRFPSLNSTGRIRMGVKIDRGTVLTVESLANDEWRDTWTYNSTNNVDKLYLKLPYLKKGAHQVTFKVIDPYFAISRFVIYTKERAENNLGIICAGQVNREFPREQALLNNGRILDWSDRFYGAPELKPRKEIYANREVTRDSLVATDHFEEPVEYGKTKSPKEVLTAAHSLFCEKDGVVKIDAVTAYEQTEFAYTENGQWQYCSSESYGRSGLAIYMRKRGQQWKQEEEAPNLNYQIRCDGGTYDFWVLLRIDPASPSYLGVAADGNFVDRTLLYNSGKTWRYEAEQVWRWIPLAGLALSGGKHVLTLAVLASGVRIDRLYLTRKGDRPPVDCSWE
;
A
#
# COMPACT_ATOMS: atom_id res chain seq x y z
N MET A 1 53.04 3.04 1.39
CA MET A 1 52.24 2.69 2.58
C MET A 1 52.08 1.19 2.57
N ALA A 2 52.31 0.52 3.69
CA ALA A 2 52.04 -0.92 3.77
C ALA A 2 50.51 -1.13 3.69
N VAL A 3 50.09 -2.19 3.00
CA VAL A 3 48.67 -2.49 2.75
C VAL A 3 48.50 -4.00 2.85
N LEU A 4 47.55 -4.47 3.65
CA LEU A 4 47.15 -5.87 3.64
C LEU A 4 46.42 -6.15 2.33
N THR A 5 46.95 -7.07 1.52
CA THR A 5 46.35 -7.46 0.24
C THR A 5 46.03 -8.95 0.24
N ILE A 6 44.76 -9.28 0.04
CA ILE A 6 44.28 -10.66 -0.13
C ILE A 6 43.98 -10.86 -1.61
N LYS A 7 44.67 -11.79 -2.28
CA LYS A 7 44.58 -12.03 -3.73
C LYS A 7 43.84 -13.32 -4.05
N ASN A 8 43.21 -13.38 -5.22
CA ASN A 8 42.60 -14.60 -5.76
C ASN A 8 43.60 -15.75 -6.03
N GLU A 9 44.88 -15.46 -6.24
CA GLU A 9 45.93 -16.48 -6.46
C GLU A 9 46.44 -17.15 -5.16
N SER A 10 46.02 -16.66 -3.98
CA SER A 10 46.46 -17.17 -2.68
C SER A 10 45.38 -18.04 -2.02
N SER A 11 45.77 -19.16 -1.39
CA SER A 11 44.87 -19.87 -0.48
C SER A 11 44.57 -18.98 0.74
N ILE A 12 43.28 -18.76 1.03
CA ILE A 12 42.85 -17.91 2.14
C ILE A 12 42.50 -18.82 3.33
N HIS A 13 43.12 -18.55 4.47
CA HIS A 13 42.85 -19.23 5.72
C HIS A 13 42.17 -18.27 6.70
N ILE A 14 40.98 -18.66 7.18
CA ILE A 14 40.23 -17.96 8.23
C ILE A 14 40.44 -18.72 9.54
N GLY A 15 40.98 -18.03 10.55
CA GLY A 15 41.19 -18.55 11.90
C GLY A 15 40.01 -18.25 12.82
N ILE A 16 39.51 -19.27 13.52
CA ILE A 16 38.44 -19.17 14.53
C ILE A 16 38.64 -20.23 15.63
N SER A 17 38.25 -19.92 16.87
CA SER A 17 38.25 -20.94 17.94
C SER A 17 37.05 -21.88 17.85
N TRP A 18 37.24 -23.19 18.09
CA TRP A 18 36.11 -24.13 18.22
C TRP A 18 35.31 -23.95 19.51
N LYS A 19 35.77 -23.09 20.43
CA LYS A 19 35.00 -22.65 21.60
C LYS A 19 33.96 -21.58 21.26
N GLU A 20 34.00 -21.01 20.04
CA GLU A 20 33.02 -20.02 19.61
C GLU A 20 31.59 -20.58 19.56
N ASN A 21 30.65 -19.68 19.81
CA ASN A 21 29.22 -19.99 19.72
C ASN A 21 28.88 -20.53 18.31
N SER A 22 27.90 -21.45 18.22
CA SER A 22 27.48 -22.02 16.93
C SER A 22 27.09 -20.95 15.91
N ALA A 23 26.45 -19.87 16.36
CA ALA A 23 26.02 -18.78 15.50
C ALA A 23 27.22 -18.09 14.80
N VAL A 24 28.31 -17.86 15.55
CA VAL A 24 29.55 -17.28 15.01
C VAL A 24 30.20 -18.24 14.02
N ARG A 25 30.22 -19.55 14.31
CA ARG A 25 30.76 -20.56 13.40
C ARG A 25 29.97 -20.66 12.09
N ILE A 26 28.64 -20.54 12.15
CA ILE A 26 27.77 -20.47 10.95
C ILE A 26 28.09 -19.22 10.13
N ALA A 27 28.20 -18.05 10.76
CA ALA A 27 28.56 -16.82 10.05
C ALA A 27 29.96 -16.88 9.42
N ALA A 28 30.94 -17.49 10.11
CA ALA A 28 32.29 -17.69 9.57
C ALA A 28 32.32 -18.66 8.37
N GLU A 29 31.46 -19.69 8.38
CA GLU A 29 31.25 -20.57 7.23
C GLU A 29 30.63 -19.81 6.05
N ASN A 30 29.68 -18.90 6.31
CA ASN A 30 29.13 -18.01 5.29
C ASN A 30 30.19 -17.05 4.73
N LEU A 31 31.07 -16.48 5.57
CA LEU A 31 32.21 -15.68 5.12
C LEU A 31 33.14 -16.46 4.20
N LYS A 32 33.45 -17.72 4.55
CA LYS A 32 34.24 -18.61 3.69
C LYS A 32 33.59 -18.77 2.32
N ASN A 33 32.29 -19.04 2.29
CA ASN A 33 31.54 -19.24 1.05
C ASN A 33 31.42 -17.95 0.22
N ASP A 34 31.24 -16.81 0.87
CA ASP A 34 31.16 -15.50 0.23
C ASP A 34 32.52 -15.09 -0.37
N LEU A 35 33.63 -15.29 0.35
CA LEU A 35 34.98 -15.05 -0.19
C LEU A 35 35.29 -15.96 -1.37
N LYS A 36 34.88 -17.24 -1.33
CA LYS A 36 34.99 -18.14 -2.50
C LYS A 36 34.24 -17.59 -3.71
N LYS A 37 33.01 -17.10 -3.50
CA LYS A 37 32.21 -16.50 -4.58
C LYS A 37 32.84 -15.20 -5.10
N VAL A 38 33.35 -14.33 -4.24
CA VAL A 38 33.92 -13.03 -4.62
C VAL A 38 35.27 -13.18 -5.33
N LEU A 39 36.20 -13.97 -4.78
CA LEU A 39 37.57 -14.07 -5.27
C LEU A 39 37.82 -15.26 -6.21
N GLY A 40 36.92 -16.25 -6.27
CA GLY A 40 37.10 -17.43 -7.11
C GLY A 40 38.26 -18.34 -6.68
N THR A 41 38.69 -18.26 -5.42
CA THR A 41 39.83 -19.02 -4.88
C THR A 41 39.45 -19.98 -3.75
N GLU A 42 40.38 -20.83 -3.35
CA GLU A 42 40.18 -21.73 -2.22
C GLU A 42 40.26 -20.96 -0.89
N VAL A 43 39.18 -21.05 -0.13
CA VAL A 43 39.08 -20.50 1.23
C VAL A 43 38.81 -21.64 2.21
N THR A 44 39.57 -21.68 3.29
CA THR A 44 39.45 -22.68 4.36
C THR A 44 39.17 -22.00 5.70
N LEU A 45 38.48 -22.72 6.57
CA LEU A 45 38.11 -22.30 7.92
C LEU A 45 38.65 -23.32 8.92
N GLY A 46 39.32 -22.87 9.98
CA GLY A 46 39.84 -23.77 11.01
C GLY A 46 40.40 -23.04 12.25
N GLU A 47 40.87 -23.84 13.21
CA GLU A 47 41.57 -23.34 14.41
C GLU A 47 42.82 -22.53 14.08
N PHE A 48 43.18 -21.66 15.02
CA PHE A 48 44.39 -20.86 14.94
C PHE A 48 45.64 -21.75 14.87
N LYS A 49 46.39 -21.66 13.77
CA LYS A 49 47.63 -22.37 13.44
C LYS A 49 48.78 -21.43 13.05
N GLY A 50 48.49 -20.15 12.83
CA GLY A 50 49.44 -19.14 12.36
C GLY A 50 49.52 -19.08 10.84
N GLY A 51 49.50 -17.87 10.28
CA GLY A 51 49.52 -17.62 8.83
C GLY A 51 48.14 -17.35 8.22
N GLU A 52 47.09 -17.28 9.03
CA GLU A 52 45.75 -16.89 8.60
C GLU A 52 45.72 -15.44 8.13
N SER A 53 45.00 -15.16 7.05
CA SER A 53 44.83 -13.79 6.55
C SER A 53 43.70 -13.05 7.29
N ILE A 54 42.75 -13.80 7.85
CA ILE A 54 41.58 -13.29 8.57
C ILE A 54 41.44 -14.05 9.89
N LEU A 55 41.28 -13.30 10.98
CA LEU A 55 41.02 -13.84 12.33
C LEU A 55 39.64 -13.36 12.79
N VAL A 56 38.83 -14.29 13.28
CA VAL A 56 37.47 -14.04 13.75
C VAL A 56 37.34 -14.56 15.18
N GLY A 57 36.74 -13.77 16.06
CA GLY A 57 36.32 -14.29 17.36
C GLY A 57 35.55 -13.29 18.22
N THR A 58 35.09 -13.75 19.37
CA THR A 58 34.34 -12.97 20.35
C THR A 58 35.25 -12.67 21.53
N ALA A 59 35.26 -11.40 21.99
CA ALA A 59 36.10 -10.96 23.10
C ALA A 59 35.92 -11.87 24.34
N GLY A 60 37.02 -12.33 24.92
CA GLY A 60 37.04 -13.22 26.08
C GLY A 60 36.86 -14.72 25.77
N VAL A 61 36.68 -15.13 24.51
CA VAL A 61 36.55 -16.56 24.14
C VAL A 61 37.90 -17.23 23.89
N SER A 62 38.83 -16.53 23.20
CA SER A 62 40.13 -17.08 22.79
C SER A 62 41.26 -16.10 23.04
N ALA A 63 42.35 -16.55 23.68
CA ALA A 63 43.50 -15.70 24.00
C ALA A 63 44.28 -15.23 22.74
N GLU A 64 44.08 -15.91 21.62
CA GLU A 64 44.76 -15.69 20.33
C GLU A 64 44.31 -14.40 19.63
N ILE A 65 43.09 -13.94 19.88
CA ILE A 65 42.57 -12.65 19.37
C ILE A 65 42.83 -11.50 20.35
N GLU A 66 43.12 -11.80 21.62
CA GLU A 66 43.38 -10.79 22.65
C GLU A 66 44.65 -9.99 22.32
N GLY A 67 44.58 -8.67 22.50
CA GLY A 67 45.69 -7.75 22.21
C GLY A 67 45.93 -7.49 20.72
N LEU A 68 45.05 -7.96 19.83
CA LEU A 68 45.06 -7.58 18.40
C LEU A 68 44.12 -6.41 18.09
N PHE A 69 43.31 -5.97 19.05
CA PHE A 69 42.36 -4.87 18.97
C PHE A 69 42.34 -4.08 20.30
N ASP A 70 41.76 -2.87 20.30
CA ASP A 70 41.58 -2.06 21.51
C ASP A 70 40.17 -2.24 22.10
N GLU A 71 40.07 -3.00 23.20
CA GLU A 71 38.81 -3.28 23.89
C GLU A 71 38.07 -2.04 24.37
N LYS A 72 38.79 -0.95 24.69
CA LYS A 72 38.18 0.28 25.24
C LYS A 72 37.25 0.95 24.23
N LYS A 73 37.49 0.74 22.94
CA LYS A 73 36.66 1.30 21.86
C LYS A 73 35.30 0.60 21.75
N LEU A 74 35.18 -0.60 22.29
CA LEU A 74 33.94 -1.36 22.36
C LEU A 74 33.18 -1.16 23.66
N GLN A 75 33.71 -0.33 24.58
CA GLN A 75 33.11 -0.07 25.88
C GLN A 75 32.25 1.21 25.89
N ASP A 76 31.27 1.25 26.79
CA ASP A 76 30.52 2.45 27.13
C ASP A 76 31.33 3.37 28.06
N LYS A 77 30.75 4.52 28.43
CA LYS A 77 31.39 5.48 29.34
C LYS A 77 31.69 4.93 30.74
N ASN A 78 31.12 3.79 31.11
CA ASN A 78 31.30 3.13 32.39
C ASN A 78 32.31 1.96 32.31
N GLY A 79 32.88 1.69 31.14
CA GLY A 79 33.81 0.58 30.90
C GLY A 79 33.14 -0.76 30.64
N ASN A 80 31.82 -0.83 30.48
CA ASN A 80 31.12 -2.07 30.12
C ASN A 80 31.13 -2.24 28.60
N PHE A 81 31.29 -3.47 28.09
CA PHE A 81 31.12 -3.71 26.67
C PHE A 81 29.72 -3.29 26.19
N ARG A 82 29.68 -2.57 25.07
CA ARG A 82 28.45 -2.26 24.35
C ARG A 82 27.91 -3.55 23.76
N LYS A 83 26.60 -3.78 23.91
CA LYS A 83 25.93 -4.94 23.32
C LYS A 83 26.08 -4.92 21.80
N GLU A 84 26.38 -6.09 21.24
CA GLU A 84 26.48 -6.33 19.79
C GLU A 84 27.45 -5.41 19.05
N ALA A 85 28.41 -4.83 19.77
CA ALA A 85 29.44 -3.99 19.19
C ALA A 85 30.53 -4.87 18.55
N TYR A 86 31.18 -4.33 17.52
CA TYR A 86 32.31 -5.00 16.90
C TYR A 86 33.37 -4.02 16.43
N ILE A 87 34.57 -4.57 16.24
CA ILE A 87 35.71 -3.90 15.64
C ILE A 87 36.26 -4.76 14.50
N ARG A 88 36.53 -4.14 13.36
CA ARG A 88 37.31 -4.72 12.26
C ARG A 88 38.58 -3.92 12.11
N THR A 89 39.74 -4.54 12.20
CA THR A 89 41.02 -3.83 12.14
C THR A 89 42.12 -4.63 11.46
N VAL A 90 43.12 -3.96 10.91
CA VAL A 90 44.36 -4.61 10.45
C VAL A 90 45.37 -4.61 11.59
N SER A 91 45.83 -5.80 11.99
CA SER A 91 46.81 -5.97 13.06
C SER A 91 47.79 -7.09 12.72
N LYS A 92 49.10 -6.79 12.78
CA LYS A 92 50.18 -7.74 12.43
C LYS A 92 49.94 -8.44 11.08
N ASP A 93 49.68 -7.62 10.05
CA ASP A 93 49.42 -8.03 8.65
C ASP A 93 48.23 -8.99 8.47
N ARG A 94 47.22 -8.88 9.34
CA ARG A 94 46.01 -9.72 9.32
C ARG A 94 44.77 -8.88 9.54
N LEU A 95 43.67 -9.26 8.89
CA LEU A 95 42.37 -8.68 9.16
C LEU A 95 41.77 -9.36 10.40
N VAL A 96 41.43 -8.58 11.41
CA VAL A 96 40.91 -9.05 12.69
C VAL A 96 39.48 -8.56 12.84
N ILE A 97 38.55 -9.47 13.09
CA ILE A 97 37.12 -9.20 13.30
C ILE A 97 36.77 -9.68 14.69
N VAL A 98 36.44 -8.75 15.59
CA VAL A 98 36.10 -9.07 16.98
C VAL A 98 34.78 -8.42 17.40
N GLY A 99 33.88 -9.22 17.96
CA GLY A 99 32.65 -8.74 18.60
C GLY A 99 32.71 -8.79 20.13
N THR A 100 31.88 -7.98 20.78
CA THR A 100 31.69 -8.03 22.24
C THR A 100 30.83 -9.21 22.69
N ASP A 101 30.01 -9.75 21.80
CA ASP A 101 29.18 -10.93 21.99
C ASP A 101 28.98 -11.68 20.67
N ARG A 102 28.21 -12.79 20.69
CA ARG A 102 27.99 -13.64 19.50
C ARG A 102 27.47 -12.84 18.32
N ARG A 103 26.56 -11.87 18.54
CA ARG A 103 25.94 -11.09 17.46
C ARG A 103 26.85 -9.98 16.97
N GLY A 104 27.60 -9.33 17.86
CA GLY A 104 28.66 -8.39 17.46
C GLY A 104 29.63 -9.04 16.48
N THR A 105 30.12 -10.25 16.78
CA THR A 105 31.06 -10.97 15.90
C THR A 105 30.40 -11.30 14.56
N ILE A 106 29.15 -11.75 14.57
CA ILE A 106 28.37 -12.04 13.35
C ILE A 106 28.20 -10.77 12.49
N TYR A 107 27.89 -9.62 13.08
CA TYR A 107 27.73 -8.38 12.33
C TYR A 107 29.05 -7.88 11.76
N GLY A 108 30.16 -8.02 12.47
CA GLY A 108 31.48 -7.73 11.91
C GLY A 108 31.78 -8.62 10.69
N ILE A 109 31.39 -9.88 10.73
CA ILE A 109 31.53 -10.79 9.58
C ILE A 109 30.65 -10.32 8.39
N TYR A 110 29.36 -10.08 8.61
CA TYR A 110 28.47 -9.71 7.51
C TYR A 110 28.68 -8.29 6.98
N ASP A 111 29.17 -7.36 7.81
CA ASP A 111 29.62 -6.03 7.38
C ASP A 111 30.81 -6.15 6.41
N LEU A 112 31.71 -7.10 6.65
CA LEU A 112 32.76 -7.44 5.68
C LEU A 112 32.17 -8.07 4.41
N CYS A 113 31.23 -9.01 4.52
CA CYS A 113 30.59 -9.61 3.34
C CYS A 113 29.93 -8.54 2.44
N GLU A 114 29.21 -7.58 3.02
CA GLU A 114 28.62 -6.44 2.29
C GLU A 114 29.72 -5.62 1.59
N GLU A 115 30.77 -5.22 2.32
CA GLU A 115 31.88 -4.40 1.80
C GLU A 115 32.65 -5.07 0.65
N ILE A 116 32.85 -6.39 0.73
CA ILE A 116 33.53 -7.13 -0.34
C ILE A 116 32.64 -7.35 -1.58
N GLY A 117 31.33 -7.09 -1.48
CA GLY A 117 30.41 -7.06 -2.62
C GLY A 117 29.35 -8.17 -2.64
N VAL A 118 29.01 -8.76 -1.49
CA VAL A 118 27.88 -9.67 -1.34
C VAL A 118 26.72 -8.94 -0.69
N SER A 119 25.70 -8.61 -1.50
CA SER A 119 24.47 -8.00 -0.99
C SER A 119 23.75 -8.92 0.00
N PRO A 120 23.12 -8.38 1.07
CA PRO A 120 22.17 -9.12 1.89
C PRO A 120 21.07 -9.82 1.08
N TRP A 121 20.73 -9.26 -0.09
CA TRP A 121 19.67 -9.72 -0.98
C TRP A 121 20.12 -10.72 -2.05
N TYR A 122 21.35 -11.26 -1.98
CA TYR A 122 21.85 -12.22 -2.98
C TYR A 122 20.93 -13.44 -3.15
N PHE A 123 20.27 -13.88 -2.08
CA PHE A 123 19.29 -14.97 -2.11
C PHE A 123 17.87 -14.46 -2.29
N TRP A 124 17.44 -13.44 -1.53
CA TRP A 124 16.04 -13.01 -1.51
C TRP A 124 15.64 -12.10 -2.68
N ALA A 125 16.60 -11.58 -3.45
CA ALA A 125 16.31 -10.79 -4.66
C ALA A 125 17.34 -10.98 -5.79
N ASP A 126 18.04 -12.12 -5.80
CA ASP A 126 18.99 -12.52 -6.85
C ASP A 126 20.09 -11.52 -7.19
N VAL A 127 20.43 -10.63 -6.25
CA VAL A 127 21.48 -9.63 -6.47
C VAL A 127 22.81 -10.37 -6.71
N PRO A 128 23.45 -10.18 -7.88
CA PRO A 128 24.64 -10.95 -8.22
C PRO A 128 25.83 -10.57 -7.32
N VAL A 129 26.65 -11.58 -6.99
CA VAL A 129 27.87 -11.38 -6.19
C VAL A 129 28.94 -10.70 -7.04
N LYS A 130 29.44 -9.55 -6.58
CA LYS A 130 30.48 -8.79 -7.27
C LYS A 130 31.82 -9.53 -7.21
N LYS A 131 32.35 -9.92 -8.37
CA LYS A 131 33.66 -10.59 -8.48
C LYS A 131 34.81 -9.59 -8.30
N LYS A 132 35.88 -10.01 -7.63
CA LYS A 132 37.09 -9.19 -7.39
C LYS A 132 38.36 -10.01 -7.57
N GLU A 133 39.43 -9.37 -8.02
CA GLU A 133 40.76 -10.00 -8.14
C GLU A 133 41.55 -9.91 -6.81
N TRP A 134 41.34 -8.85 -6.03
CA TRP A 134 41.97 -8.65 -4.73
C TRP A 134 41.09 -7.83 -3.77
N LEU A 135 41.38 -7.97 -2.47
CA LEU A 135 40.91 -7.11 -1.39
C LEU A 135 42.10 -6.35 -0.79
N VAL A 136 41.92 -5.08 -0.49
CA VAL A 136 43.00 -4.14 -0.07
C VAL A 136 42.52 -3.41 1.17
N PHE A 137 43.24 -3.57 2.27
CA PHE A 137 42.96 -2.90 3.55
C PHE A 137 44.16 -2.05 3.97
N PRO A 138 43.97 -0.73 4.17
CA PRO A 138 45.02 0.14 4.72
C PRO A 138 45.59 -0.37 6.05
N GLU A 139 46.84 -0.01 6.37
CA GLU A 139 47.47 -0.37 7.65
C GLU A 139 46.70 0.22 8.86
N ASP A 140 46.10 1.40 8.68
CA ASP A 140 45.24 2.08 9.66
C ASP A 140 43.75 1.72 9.54
N TYR A 141 43.41 0.66 8.80
CA TYR A 141 42.04 0.19 8.68
C TYR A 141 41.47 -0.16 10.05
N GLU A 142 40.42 0.57 10.43
CA GLU A 142 39.67 0.35 11.67
C GLU A 142 38.22 0.79 11.47
N ILE A 143 37.28 -0.13 11.70
CA ILE A 143 35.84 0.11 11.71
C ILE A 143 35.31 -0.34 13.06
N ILE A 144 34.57 0.54 13.73
CA ILE A 144 33.87 0.26 14.99
C ILE A 144 32.42 0.66 14.82
N ASP A 145 31.50 -0.25 15.13
CA ASP A 145 30.07 -0.01 14.97
C ASP A 145 29.28 -0.75 16.05
N TYR A 146 28.09 -0.23 16.39
CA TYR A 146 27.17 -0.79 17.38
C TYR A 146 25.75 -0.22 17.21
N PRO A 147 24.70 -0.96 17.60
CA PRO A 147 23.32 -0.52 17.37
C PRO A 147 22.87 0.60 18.31
N SER A 148 21.95 1.43 17.82
CA SER A 148 21.21 2.44 18.60
C SER A 148 19.99 1.83 19.30
N VAL A 149 19.23 0.99 18.60
CA VAL A 149 18.07 0.25 19.14
C VAL A 149 18.47 -1.18 19.48
N GLU A 150 18.16 -1.66 20.68
CA GLU A 150 18.64 -2.96 21.18
C GLU A 150 18.04 -4.17 20.46
N TYR A 151 16.73 -4.18 20.22
CA TYR A 151 16.03 -5.25 19.50
C TYR A 151 15.47 -4.72 18.19
N ARG A 152 15.87 -5.31 17.06
CA ARG A 152 15.57 -4.81 15.72
C ARG A 152 15.13 -5.98 14.86
N GLY A 153 13.94 -5.91 14.27
CA GLY A 153 13.36 -7.08 13.63
C GLY A 153 12.22 -6.82 12.67
N ILE A 154 11.72 -7.93 12.13
CA ILE A 154 10.55 -8.00 11.25
C ILE A 154 9.48 -8.91 11.84
N PHE A 155 8.23 -8.64 11.47
CA PHE A 155 7.09 -9.51 11.66
C PHE A 155 6.65 -10.05 10.30
N ILE A 156 6.81 -11.36 10.12
CA ILE A 156 6.23 -12.09 8.98
C ILE A 156 4.74 -12.25 9.25
N ASN A 157 3.92 -11.57 8.45
CA ASN A 157 2.47 -11.50 8.60
C ASN A 157 1.81 -11.59 7.21
N ASP A 158 0.49 -11.73 7.12
CA ASP A 158 -0.23 -11.76 5.83
C ASP A 158 0.42 -12.73 4.81
N GLU A 159 0.98 -13.83 5.35
CA GLU A 159 2.13 -14.53 4.79
C GLU A 159 1.78 -15.65 3.81
N GLU A 160 0.55 -15.71 3.30
CA GLU A 160 0.12 -16.85 2.51
C GLU A 160 0.83 -16.98 1.17
N GLU A 161 1.32 -15.88 0.60
CA GLU A 161 2.18 -15.92 -0.59
C GLU A 161 3.56 -16.50 -0.25
N LEU A 162 4.10 -16.17 0.92
CA LEU A 162 5.33 -16.79 1.43
C LEU A 162 5.12 -18.28 1.72
N GLU A 163 3.96 -18.67 2.24
CA GLU A 163 3.62 -20.08 2.43
C GLU A 163 3.53 -20.82 1.10
N ARG A 164 2.86 -20.24 0.11
CA ARG A 164 2.74 -20.81 -1.25
C ARG A 164 4.13 -20.96 -1.88
N TRP A 165 4.98 -19.96 -1.76
CA TRP A 165 6.36 -20.01 -2.24
C TRP A 165 7.18 -21.10 -1.53
N ALA A 166 7.09 -21.19 -0.19
CA ALA A 166 7.80 -22.19 0.59
C ALA A 166 7.41 -23.62 0.17
N LYS A 167 6.11 -23.87 -0.04
CA LYS A 167 5.59 -25.16 -0.54
C LYS A 167 6.14 -25.53 -1.93
N LEU A 168 6.36 -24.52 -2.79
CA LEU A 168 6.85 -24.73 -4.15
C LEU A 168 8.37 -24.90 -4.22
N HIS A 169 9.13 -24.22 -3.36
CA HIS A 169 10.58 -24.04 -3.56
C HIS A 169 11.48 -24.50 -2.41
N MET A 170 10.93 -24.72 -1.21
CA MET A 170 11.74 -25.04 -0.01
C MET A 170 11.62 -26.50 0.47
N GLU A 171 10.84 -27.31 -0.25
CA GLU A 171 10.57 -28.72 0.11
C GLU A 171 9.95 -28.87 1.52
N GLU A 172 9.09 -27.92 1.91
CA GLU A 172 8.37 -27.92 3.19
C GLU A 172 6.86 -27.75 2.99
N ASP A 173 6.03 -28.44 3.78
CA ASP A 173 4.56 -28.33 3.69
C ASP A 173 4.01 -26.95 4.14
N THR A 174 4.84 -26.13 4.78
CA THR A 174 4.53 -24.78 5.25
C THR A 174 5.85 -24.08 5.60
N ILE A 175 5.81 -22.80 5.98
CA ILE A 175 6.99 -22.03 6.39
C ILE A 175 7.66 -22.71 7.60
N GLY A 176 8.83 -23.32 7.38
CA GLY A 176 9.53 -24.16 8.35
C GLY A 176 11.02 -23.86 8.48
N VAL A 177 11.80 -24.85 8.88
CA VAL A 177 13.22 -24.73 9.22
C VAL A 177 14.04 -24.25 8.01
N HIS A 178 13.81 -24.78 6.80
CA HIS A 178 14.58 -24.37 5.62
C HIS A 178 14.26 -22.93 5.23
N THR A 179 12.98 -22.57 5.30
CA THR A 179 12.53 -21.20 5.00
C THR A 179 13.07 -20.20 6.05
N TYR A 180 12.95 -20.53 7.34
CA TYR A 180 13.45 -19.68 8.43
C TYR A 180 14.97 -19.57 8.44
N GLU A 181 15.73 -20.60 8.05
CA GLU A 181 17.19 -20.49 7.91
C GLU A 181 17.57 -19.35 6.95
N LYS A 182 16.87 -19.23 5.82
CA LYS A 182 17.07 -18.16 4.84
C LYS A 182 16.60 -16.79 5.33
N ILE A 183 15.54 -16.73 6.13
CA ILE A 183 15.09 -15.48 6.76
C ILE A 183 16.08 -15.03 7.84
N PHE A 184 16.58 -15.94 8.67
CA PHE A 184 17.53 -15.63 9.74
C PHE A 184 18.88 -15.18 9.19
N GLU A 185 19.37 -15.82 8.12
CA GLU A 185 20.57 -15.34 7.42
C GLU A 185 20.38 -13.90 6.92
N LEU A 186 19.24 -13.59 6.29
CA LEU A 186 18.91 -12.24 5.82
C LEU A 186 18.91 -11.24 6.98
N LEU A 187 18.21 -11.55 8.07
CA LEU A 187 18.13 -10.66 9.25
C LEU A 187 19.52 -10.34 9.81
N LEU A 188 20.37 -11.34 9.97
CA LEU A 188 21.74 -11.12 10.48
C LEU A 188 22.59 -10.29 9.50
N ARG A 189 22.45 -10.52 8.18
CA ARG A 189 23.11 -9.70 7.15
C ARG A 189 22.64 -8.25 7.17
N LEU A 190 21.38 -8.00 7.53
CA LEU A 190 20.79 -6.67 7.73
C LEU A 190 21.03 -6.09 9.13
N LYS A 191 21.89 -6.73 9.95
CA LYS A 191 22.19 -6.36 11.34
C LYS A 191 20.97 -6.35 12.29
N ALA A 192 19.98 -7.18 12.00
CA ALA A 192 18.82 -7.44 12.85
C ALA A 192 19.04 -8.67 13.75
N ASN A 193 18.33 -8.70 14.88
CA ASN A 193 18.41 -9.77 15.88
C ASN A 193 17.05 -10.32 16.33
N TYR A 194 15.94 -9.78 15.84
CA TYR A 194 14.63 -10.05 16.40
C TYR A 194 13.61 -10.43 15.32
N ILE A 195 12.66 -11.31 15.64
CA ILE A 195 11.59 -11.71 14.73
C ILE A 195 10.28 -12.01 15.46
N TRP A 196 9.16 -11.59 14.86
CA TRP A 196 7.86 -12.21 15.07
C TRP A 196 7.56 -13.13 13.87
N PRO A 197 7.42 -14.44 14.09
CA PRO A 197 7.26 -15.41 13.01
C PRO A 197 5.82 -15.46 12.45
N ALA A 198 5.66 -16.14 11.31
CA ALA A 198 4.36 -16.45 10.70
C ALA A 198 3.40 -17.13 11.70
N MET A 199 2.12 -16.77 11.63
CA MET A 199 1.11 -17.17 12.61
C MET A 199 -0.31 -17.40 12.02
N HIS A 200 -0.57 -16.94 10.80
CA HIS A 200 -1.85 -17.13 10.12
C HIS A 200 -1.93 -18.50 9.46
N VAL A 201 -0.85 -18.94 8.78
CA VAL A 201 -0.83 -20.23 8.07
C VAL A 201 -0.40 -21.41 8.94
N ASN A 202 0.44 -21.15 9.94
CA ASN A 202 1.01 -22.17 10.81
C ASN A 202 1.32 -21.60 12.22
N SER A 203 2.05 -22.38 13.03
CA SER A 203 2.56 -21.92 14.33
C SER A 203 4.04 -22.24 14.43
N PHE A 204 4.86 -21.21 14.64
CA PHE A 204 6.30 -21.35 14.82
C PHE A 204 6.65 -22.34 15.94
N ASN A 205 5.98 -22.19 17.10
CA ASN A 205 6.28 -22.95 18.32
C ASN A 205 5.77 -24.41 18.28
N ARG A 206 5.01 -24.80 17.26
CA ARG A 206 4.56 -26.19 17.10
C ARG A 206 5.68 -27.15 16.72
N ARG A 207 6.78 -26.62 16.15
CA ARG A 207 8.02 -27.38 15.87
C ARG A 207 9.16 -26.78 16.71
N LYS A 208 9.62 -27.50 17.74
CA LYS A 208 10.73 -27.06 18.60
C LYS A 208 12.01 -26.77 17.80
N GLU A 209 12.16 -27.42 16.65
CA GLU A 209 13.27 -27.25 15.71
C GLU A 209 13.37 -25.83 15.18
N ASN A 210 12.26 -25.11 15.03
CA ASN A 210 12.25 -23.71 14.61
C ASN A 210 12.92 -22.82 15.67
N GLY A 211 12.54 -22.97 16.95
CA GLY A 211 13.17 -22.25 18.07
C GLY A 211 14.64 -22.64 18.27
N ALA A 212 14.96 -23.92 18.12
CA ALA A 212 16.34 -24.39 18.17
C ALA A 212 17.19 -23.80 17.02
N LEU A 213 16.64 -23.65 15.82
CA LEU A 213 17.33 -22.99 14.71
C LEU A 213 17.59 -21.52 15.02
N ALA A 214 16.59 -20.79 15.53
CA ALA A 214 16.71 -19.39 15.88
C ALA A 214 17.84 -19.15 16.89
N ASP A 215 17.87 -19.90 18.00
CA ASP A 215 18.95 -19.77 18.98
C ASP A 215 20.32 -20.18 18.40
N ARG A 216 20.39 -21.27 17.61
CA ARG A 216 21.64 -21.70 16.97
C ARG A 216 22.24 -20.64 16.05
N MET A 217 21.40 -19.85 15.38
CA MET A 217 21.81 -18.74 14.49
C MET A 217 21.93 -17.39 15.21
N GLY A 218 21.43 -17.28 16.45
CA GLY A 218 21.51 -16.07 17.26
C GLY A 218 20.35 -15.09 17.10
N ILE A 219 19.20 -15.54 16.60
CA ILE A 219 17.96 -14.74 16.48
C ILE A 219 17.12 -14.88 17.75
N VAL A 220 16.64 -13.75 18.26
CA VAL A 220 15.69 -13.66 19.36
C VAL A 220 14.26 -13.72 18.80
N VAL A 221 13.46 -14.66 19.30
CA VAL A 221 12.07 -14.83 18.84
C VAL A 221 11.10 -14.17 19.83
N GLY A 222 10.14 -13.43 19.31
CA GLY A 222 8.97 -12.96 20.06
C GLY A 222 7.67 -13.25 19.36
N THR A 223 6.58 -12.70 19.89
CA THR A 223 5.24 -12.94 19.38
C THR A 223 4.37 -11.69 19.40
N SER A 224 3.37 -11.69 18.52
CA SER A 224 2.43 -10.59 18.32
C SER A 224 1.57 -10.29 19.57
N HIS A 225 0.82 -9.20 19.53
CA HIS A 225 -0.03 -8.71 20.63
C HIS A 225 -1.19 -9.63 21.05
N CYS A 226 -1.48 -10.72 20.31
CA CYS A 226 -2.50 -11.71 20.67
C CYS A 226 -1.92 -13.08 21.02
N ASP A 227 -0.59 -13.21 20.97
CA ASP A 227 0.14 -14.46 21.12
C ASP A 227 0.93 -14.45 22.42
N MET A 228 0.24 -14.77 23.51
CA MET A 228 0.78 -14.68 24.88
C MET A 228 1.78 -15.81 25.14
N LEU A 229 2.87 -15.48 25.82
CA LEU A 229 3.87 -16.44 26.29
C LEU A 229 4.36 -17.42 25.19
N MET A 230 4.71 -16.91 24.00
CA MET A 230 5.19 -17.69 22.85
C MET A 230 4.16 -18.66 22.25
N ARG A 231 2.85 -18.46 22.49
CA ARG A 231 1.76 -19.26 21.93
C ARG A 231 1.05 -18.53 20.79
N SER A 232 1.09 -19.09 19.59
CA SER A 232 0.28 -18.65 18.45
C SER A 232 -1.15 -19.18 18.58
N ASN A 233 -1.98 -18.49 19.36
CA ASN A 233 -3.26 -19.00 19.83
C ASN A 233 -4.21 -19.44 18.71
N ASN A 234 -4.18 -18.74 17.57
CA ASN A 234 -4.99 -19.07 16.38
C ASN A 234 -4.82 -20.53 15.91
N ARG A 235 -3.59 -21.05 15.99
CA ARG A 235 -3.22 -22.33 15.39
C ARG A 235 -2.74 -23.37 16.42
N GLU A 236 -2.56 -22.98 17.69
CA GLU A 236 -2.14 -23.88 18.77
C GLU A 236 -3.27 -24.28 19.75
N TRP A 237 -4.18 -23.36 20.11
CA TRP A 237 -5.10 -23.57 21.23
C TRP A 237 -6.03 -24.78 21.04
N LEU A 238 -6.78 -24.83 19.93
CA LEU A 238 -7.73 -25.91 19.67
C LEU A 238 -7.04 -27.27 19.43
N PRO A 239 -5.95 -27.36 18.64
CA PRO A 239 -5.19 -28.61 18.53
C PRO A 239 -4.65 -29.11 19.88
N TRP A 240 -4.14 -28.22 20.74
CA TRP A 240 -3.62 -28.59 22.05
C TRP A 240 -4.70 -29.12 22.99
N LEU A 241 -5.88 -28.48 23.05
CA LEU A 241 -7.02 -28.99 23.82
C LEU A 241 -7.42 -30.40 23.38
N LYS A 242 -7.46 -30.63 22.06
CA LYS A 242 -7.79 -31.93 21.48
C LYS A 242 -6.77 -33.00 21.86
N GLU A 243 -5.48 -32.67 21.82
CA GLU A 243 -4.39 -33.58 22.23
C GLU A 243 -4.47 -33.95 23.72
N LYS A 244 -4.82 -32.98 24.57
CA LYS A 244 -5.01 -33.17 26.02
C LYS A 244 -6.32 -33.85 26.41
N GLY A 245 -7.25 -34.01 25.45
CA GLY A 245 -8.59 -34.56 25.72
C GLY A 245 -9.47 -33.63 26.55
N TYR A 246 -9.24 -32.32 26.46
CA TYR A 246 -10.06 -31.32 27.14
C TYR A 246 -11.24 -30.89 26.27
N GLU A 247 -12.45 -30.90 26.84
CA GLU A 247 -13.68 -30.48 26.17
C GLU A 247 -14.34 -29.32 26.92
N GLY A 248 -15.03 -28.43 26.21
CA GLY A 248 -15.80 -27.32 26.80
C GLY A 248 -14.97 -26.18 27.42
N VAL A 249 -13.65 -26.20 27.26
CA VAL A 249 -12.73 -25.14 27.73
C VAL A 249 -12.78 -23.95 26.78
N LYS A 250 -12.79 -22.73 27.33
CA LYS A 250 -12.75 -21.48 26.55
C LYS A 250 -11.48 -20.70 26.86
N TYR A 251 -10.98 -19.98 25.87
CA TYR A 251 -9.87 -19.03 26.04
C TYR A 251 -10.36 -17.72 26.68
N ASP A 252 -10.94 -17.85 27.88
CA ASP A 252 -11.56 -16.78 28.65
C ASP A 252 -11.13 -16.92 30.12
N TYR A 253 -10.34 -15.96 30.61
CA TYR A 253 -9.79 -15.99 31.95
C TYR A 253 -10.81 -15.57 33.03
N THR A 254 -11.99 -15.08 32.66
CA THR A 254 -13.08 -14.80 33.61
C THR A 254 -13.73 -16.09 34.14
N ILE A 255 -13.48 -17.22 33.48
CA ILE A 255 -14.00 -18.53 33.89
C ILE A 255 -13.01 -19.17 34.86
N GLU A 256 -13.34 -19.14 36.15
CA GLU A 256 -12.48 -19.63 37.22
C GLU A 256 -12.41 -21.17 37.32
N GLY A 257 -11.65 -21.68 38.30
CA GLY A 257 -11.49 -23.11 38.56
C GLY A 257 -10.73 -23.82 37.43
N ARG A 258 -11.25 -24.96 36.99
CA ARG A 258 -10.57 -25.85 36.03
C ARG A 258 -10.19 -25.17 34.72
N ASN A 259 -10.98 -24.20 34.25
CA ASN A 259 -10.67 -23.47 33.00
C ASN A 259 -9.37 -22.64 33.15
N ARG A 260 -9.21 -21.90 34.26
CA ARG A 260 -7.95 -21.16 34.56
C ARG A 260 -6.76 -22.08 34.72
N GLU A 261 -6.92 -23.23 35.40
CA GLU A 261 -5.84 -24.21 35.54
C GLU A 261 -5.35 -24.72 34.17
N ILE A 262 -6.27 -24.96 33.24
CA ILE A 262 -5.94 -25.40 31.87
C ILE A 262 -5.25 -24.27 31.08
N LEU A 263 -5.67 -23.01 31.24
CA LEU A 263 -4.96 -21.86 30.65
C LEU A 263 -3.53 -21.74 31.19
N HIS A 264 -3.34 -21.93 32.51
CA HIS A 264 -2.00 -21.95 33.13
C HIS A 264 -1.14 -23.09 32.61
N GLU A 265 -1.70 -24.31 32.47
CA GLU A 265 -1.00 -25.46 31.88
C GLU A 265 -0.52 -25.14 30.46
N TYR A 266 -1.42 -24.63 29.61
CA TYR A 266 -1.12 -24.27 28.23
C TYR A 266 0.00 -23.23 28.12
N TRP A 267 -0.03 -22.19 28.96
CA TRP A 267 1.01 -21.17 29.02
C TRP A 267 2.33 -21.71 29.57
N ARG A 268 2.31 -22.44 30.69
CA ARG A 268 3.50 -23.00 31.34
C ARG A 268 4.27 -23.94 30.42
N GLU A 269 3.59 -24.79 29.66
CA GLU A 269 4.24 -25.69 28.71
C GLU A 269 5.03 -24.96 27.62
N SER A 270 4.54 -23.79 27.16
CA SER A 270 5.26 -22.95 26.20
C SER A 270 6.56 -22.41 26.77
N VAL A 271 6.51 -21.94 28.02
CA VAL A 271 7.66 -21.41 28.76
C VAL A 271 8.70 -22.52 28.96
N ILE A 272 8.26 -23.71 29.39
CA ILE A 272 9.14 -24.89 29.55
C ILE A 272 9.81 -25.27 28.22
N GLN A 273 9.05 -25.27 27.11
CA GLN A 273 9.59 -25.61 25.79
C GLN A 273 10.70 -24.65 25.33
N ASN A 274 10.57 -23.37 25.66
CA ASN A 274 11.45 -22.29 25.18
C ASN A 274 12.48 -21.83 26.22
N ARG A 275 12.52 -22.43 27.42
CA ARG A 275 13.39 -21.99 28.54
C ARG A 275 14.89 -21.94 28.20
N ASP A 276 15.32 -22.77 27.26
CA ASP A 276 16.72 -22.90 26.84
C ASP A 276 17.06 -22.01 25.62
N PHE A 277 16.08 -21.26 25.08
CA PHE A 277 16.24 -20.42 23.90
C PHE A 277 16.18 -18.93 24.25
N GLU A 278 16.82 -18.09 23.44
CA GLU A 278 16.70 -16.64 23.57
C GLU A 278 15.38 -16.15 22.98
N VAL A 279 14.38 -15.94 23.83
CA VAL A 279 13.03 -15.47 23.44
C VAL A 279 12.59 -14.28 24.27
N SER A 280 11.64 -13.52 23.75
CA SER A 280 10.86 -12.54 24.51
C SER A 280 9.46 -13.06 24.78
N TYR A 281 8.90 -12.75 25.94
CA TYR A 281 7.55 -13.14 26.28
C TYR A 281 6.60 -11.95 26.21
N THR A 282 5.56 -12.07 25.39
CA THR A 282 4.41 -11.16 25.39
C THR A 282 3.44 -11.54 26.50
N LEU A 283 3.09 -10.57 27.35
CA LEU A 283 2.21 -10.74 28.51
C LEU A 283 0.94 -9.88 28.38
N GLY A 284 -0.07 -10.23 29.17
CA GLY A 284 -1.43 -9.73 29.06
C GLY A 284 -2.35 -10.79 28.45
N MET A 285 -3.48 -10.39 27.90
CA MET A 285 -4.37 -11.30 27.17
C MET A 285 -5.27 -10.52 26.22
N ARG A 286 -5.39 -11.03 25.01
CA ARG A 286 -6.42 -10.67 24.02
C ARG A 286 -7.08 -11.96 23.53
N GLY A 287 -8.15 -11.82 22.75
CA GLY A 287 -8.83 -12.97 22.15
C GLY A 287 -7.97 -13.68 21.09
N ILE A 288 -8.44 -14.84 20.64
CA ILE A 288 -7.77 -15.63 19.59
C ILE A 288 -7.84 -14.87 18.26
N HIS A 289 -6.73 -14.82 17.52
CA HIS A 289 -6.65 -14.25 16.15
C HIS A 289 -7.05 -12.76 16.06
N ASP A 290 -6.35 -11.91 16.83
CA ASP A 290 -6.58 -10.45 16.93
C ASP A 290 -8.00 -10.02 17.38
N SER A 291 -8.79 -10.94 17.95
CA SER A 291 -10.09 -10.60 18.55
C SER A 291 -9.94 -9.92 19.91
N GLY A 292 -10.97 -9.18 20.30
CA GLY A 292 -11.01 -8.45 21.56
C GLY A 292 -10.93 -9.38 22.78
N PHE A 293 -10.49 -8.84 23.91
CA PHE A 293 -10.42 -9.54 25.18
C PHE A 293 -11.78 -10.14 25.62
N GLU A 294 -11.92 -11.48 25.53
CA GLU A 294 -13.14 -12.21 25.90
C GLU A 294 -13.36 -12.19 27.42
N THR A 295 -14.54 -11.72 27.84
CA THR A 295 -14.89 -11.61 29.26
C THR A 295 -16.34 -12.01 29.53
N SER A 296 -16.72 -13.22 29.15
CA SER A 296 -18.13 -13.64 29.11
C SER A 296 -18.83 -13.63 30.48
N ASN A 297 -18.11 -13.90 31.58
CA ASN A 297 -18.67 -13.82 32.94
C ASN A 297 -18.78 -12.38 33.49
N LEU A 298 -18.37 -11.37 32.74
CA LEU A 298 -18.54 -9.95 33.11
C LEU A 298 -19.72 -9.28 32.36
N ASN A 299 -20.46 -10.03 31.54
CA ASN A 299 -21.60 -9.51 30.76
C ASN A 299 -22.72 -8.95 31.65
N GLY A 300 -23.48 -7.98 31.12
CA GLY A 300 -24.65 -7.39 31.80
C GLY A 300 -24.33 -6.27 32.80
N ARG A 301 -23.11 -5.75 32.78
CA ARG A 301 -22.64 -4.64 33.62
C ARG A 301 -22.67 -3.30 32.88
N THR A 302 -22.60 -2.20 33.62
CA THR A 302 -22.39 -0.88 33.00
C THR A 302 -21.01 -0.82 32.35
N GLU A 303 -20.81 0.10 31.41
CA GLU A 303 -19.54 0.25 30.70
C GLU A 303 -18.37 0.57 31.65
N GLU A 304 -18.60 1.40 32.65
CA GLU A 304 -17.61 1.80 33.66
C GLU A 304 -17.21 0.63 34.58
N GLU A 305 -18.20 -0.15 35.06
CA GLU A 305 -17.95 -1.35 35.86
C GLU A 305 -17.20 -2.40 35.05
N LEU A 306 -17.61 -2.62 33.79
CA LEU A 306 -16.97 -3.57 32.88
C LEU A 306 -15.52 -3.17 32.62
N ARG A 307 -15.24 -1.88 32.39
CA ARG A 307 -13.87 -1.36 32.21
C ARG A 307 -13.02 -1.61 33.44
N THR A 308 -13.52 -1.24 34.63
CA THR A 308 -12.81 -1.41 35.90
C THR A 308 -12.44 -2.87 36.15
N GLN A 309 -13.38 -3.79 35.94
CA GLN A 309 -13.11 -5.22 36.16
C GLN A 309 -12.24 -5.83 35.07
N LYS A 310 -12.31 -5.33 33.82
CA LYS A 310 -11.36 -5.70 32.77
C LYS A 310 -9.93 -5.30 33.14
N ILE A 311 -9.76 -4.12 33.74
CA ILE A 311 -8.46 -3.68 34.28
C ILE A 311 -7.98 -4.65 35.36
N GLU A 312 -8.78 -4.89 36.42
CA GLU A 312 -8.43 -5.80 37.53
C GLU A 312 -8.10 -7.23 37.05
N LEU A 313 -8.88 -7.73 36.08
CA LEU A 313 -8.68 -9.04 35.49
C LEU A 313 -7.37 -9.10 34.71
N LEU A 314 -7.06 -8.08 33.91
CA LEU A 314 -5.83 -8.04 33.13
C LEU A 314 -4.59 -7.90 34.04
N GLU A 315 -4.67 -7.13 35.12
CA GLU A 315 -3.63 -7.10 36.17
C GLU A 315 -3.42 -8.48 36.80
N THR A 316 -4.52 -9.21 37.08
CA THR A 316 -4.46 -10.58 37.62
C THR A 316 -3.81 -11.55 36.63
N ILE A 317 -4.13 -11.45 35.34
CA ILE A 317 -3.52 -12.27 34.28
C ILE A 317 -2.03 -11.99 34.19
N ILE A 318 -1.63 -10.72 34.12
CA ILE A 318 -0.22 -10.30 34.04
C ILE A 318 0.55 -10.84 35.25
N ALA A 319 -0.01 -10.73 36.45
CA ALA A 319 0.61 -11.27 37.66
C ALA A 319 0.79 -12.80 37.58
N SER A 320 -0.23 -13.52 37.12
CA SER A 320 -0.19 -14.98 36.99
C SER A 320 0.83 -15.45 35.96
N GLN A 321 0.88 -14.80 34.80
CA GLN A 321 1.87 -15.09 33.75
C GLN A 321 3.29 -14.80 34.21
N ASN A 322 3.49 -13.69 34.92
CA ASN A 322 4.80 -13.33 35.47
C ASN A 322 5.24 -14.31 36.55
N GLU A 323 4.31 -14.93 37.29
CA GLU A 323 4.65 -16.00 38.23
C GLU A 323 5.11 -17.28 37.52
N ILE A 324 4.42 -17.70 36.45
CA ILE A 324 4.86 -18.82 35.60
C ILE A 324 6.30 -18.59 35.11
N LEU A 325 6.62 -17.38 34.65
CA LEU A 325 7.97 -17.05 34.20
C LEU A 325 9.01 -17.16 35.32
N LYS A 326 8.69 -16.77 36.55
CA LYS A 326 9.61 -16.90 37.70
C LYS A 326 9.80 -18.34 38.16
N GLU A 327 8.74 -19.15 38.09
CA GLU A 327 8.79 -20.56 38.48
C GLU A 327 9.64 -21.39 37.52
N GLU A 328 9.55 -21.11 36.21
CA GLU A 328 10.14 -21.96 35.17
C GLU A 328 11.48 -21.45 34.61
N LEU A 329 11.85 -20.18 34.83
CA LEU A 329 13.06 -19.58 34.25
C LEU A 329 14.05 -19.12 35.32
N ASP A 330 15.33 -19.47 35.14
CA ASP A 330 16.43 -19.04 36.02
C ASP A 330 16.86 -17.57 35.78
N LYS A 331 16.51 -17.00 34.62
CA LYS A 331 16.90 -15.66 34.19
C LYS A 331 15.67 -14.85 33.83
N THR A 332 15.69 -13.56 34.18
CA THR A 332 14.64 -12.61 33.78
C THR A 332 14.63 -12.46 32.25
N PRO A 333 13.55 -12.83 31.56
CA PRO A 333 13.47 -12.67 30.11
C PRO A 333 13.07 -11.24 29.72
N LEU A 334 13.16 -10.91 28.43
CA LEU A 334 12.52 -9.71 27.90
C LEU A 334 10.99 -9.89 27.96
N LYS A 335 10.30 -9.00 28.67
CA LYS A 335 8.84 -9.00 28.82
C LYS A 335 8.22 -7.84 28.06
N LEU A 336 7.22 -8.14 27.25
CA LEU A 336 6.56 -7.18 26.38
C LEU A 336 5.11 -6.99 26.80
N PHE A 337 4.63 -5.74 26.73
CA PHE A 337 3.21 -5.41 26.78
C PHE A 337 2.87 -4.47 25.63
N ILE A 338 1.83 -4.83 24.88
CA ILE A 338 1.40 -4.10 23.68
C ILE A 338 -0.02 -3.58 23.93
N PRO A 339 -0.21 -2.32 24.33
CA PRO A 339 -1.54 -1.72 24.50
C PRO A 339 -2.15 -1.44 23.11
N TYR A 340 -2.65 -2.48 22.46
CA TYR A 340 -3.22 -2.41 21.11
C TYR A 340 -4.75 -2.43 21.15
N LYS A 341 -5.36 -1.61 20.28
CA LYS A 341 -6.83 -1.47 20.13
C LYS A 341 -7.54 -1.27 21.48
N GLU A 342 -8.38 -2.21 21.91
CA GLU A 342 -9.20 -2.09 23.11
C GLU A 342 -8.36 -2.08 24.41
N VAL A 343 -7.16 -2.64 24.40
CA VAL A 343 -6.27 -2.68 25.57
C VAL A 343 -5.68 -1.30 25.84
N LEU A 344 -5.52 -0.45 24.80
CA LEU A 344 -5.05 0.93 24.97
C LEU A 344 -6.02 1.74 25.83
N GLU A 345 -7.32 1.55 25.65
CA GLU A 345 -8.34 2.22 26.48
C GLU A 345 -8.22 1.81 27.96
N LEU A 346 -7.93 0.54 28.24
CA LEU A 346 -7.73 0.07 29.62
C LEU A 346 -6.48 0.70 30.25
N TYR A 347 -5.41 0.84 29.47
CA TYR A 347 -4.20 1.54 29.88
C TYR A 347 -4.46 3.02 30.22
N ASP A 348 -5.23 3.71 29.37
CA ASP A 348 -5.59 5.12 29.59
C ASP A 348 -6.46 5.36 30.82
N HIS A 349 -7.17 4.34 31.28
CA HIS A 349 -8.02 4.40 32.47
C HIS A 349 -7.38 3.78 33.72
N GLY A 350 -6.06 3.55 33.71
CA GLY A 350 -5.29 3.26 34.93
C GLY A 350 -4.83 1.82 35.11
N LEU A 351 -4.85 0.98 34.07
CA LEU A 351 -4.21 -0.34 34.11
C LEU A 351 -2.73 -0.23 34.48
N LYS A 352 -2.31 -0.93 35.54
CA LYS A 352 -0.91 -0.93 35.97
C LYS A 352 -0.11 -2.03 35.29
N VAL A 353 0.96 -1.64 34.63
CA VAL A 353 1.92 -2.56 34.00
C VAL A 353 3.26 -2.47 34.74
N PRO A 354 3.87 -3.59 35.17
CA PRO A 354 5.15 -3.56 35.89
C PRO A 354 6.27 -2.85 35.12
N ASP A 355 7.07 -2.01 35.80
CA ASP A 355 8.05 -1.09 35.19
C ASP A 355 9.17 -1.75 34.40
N ASP A 356 9.40 -3.04 34.60
CA ASP A 356 10.40 -3.84 33.89
C ASP A 356 9.90 -4.41 32.56
N PHE A 357 8.64 -4.16 32.19
CA PHE A 357 8.10 -4.53 30.88
C PHE A 357 8.44 -3.45 29.85
N THR A 358 8.85 -3.88 28.67
CA THR A 358 8.96 -3.00 27.51
C THR A 358 7.56 -2.74 26.94
N MET A 359 7.16 -1.47 26.91
CA MET A 359 5.90 -1.05 26.30
C MET A 359 6.08 -0.92 24.79
N ILE A 360 5.27 -1.61 23.98
CA ILE A 360 5.34 -1.51 22.52
C ILE A 360 4.17 -0.68 21.99
N TRP A 361 4.48 0.50 21.46
CA TRP A 361 3.51 1.38 20.82
C TRP A 361 3.29 0.94 19.37
N ALA A 362 2.12 1.20 18.79
CA ALA A 362 1.85 0.93 17.38
C ALA A 362 1.70 2.23 16.58
N ASN A 363 2.11 2.20 15.31
CA ASN A 363 1.58 3.16 14.34
C ASN A 363 0.12 2.85 14.01
N ASP A 364 -0.51 3.69 13.19
CA ASP A 364 -1.89 3.55 12.72
C ASP A 364 -2.10 2.47 11.64
N ASN A 365 -1.08 1.64 11.41
CA ASN A 365 -0.98 0.68 10.32
C ASN A 365 -0.69 1.28 8.91
N TYR A 366 -0.69 2.61 8.71
CA TYR A 366 -0.39 3.27 7.41
C TYR A 366 0.85 4.15 7.41
N GLY A 367 1.61 4.15 8.50
CA GLY A 367 2.92 4.80 8.60
C GLY A 367 3.00 5.90 9.66
N TYR A 368 1.89 6.26 10.30
CA TYR A 368 1.78 7.39 11.22
C TYR A 368 1.85 6.94 12.68
N VAL A 369 2.84 7.43 13.42
CA VAL A 369 2.99 7.09 14.84
C VAL A 369 1.88 7.76 15.62
N ARG A 370 1.07 6.94 16.32
CA ARG A 370 -0.14 7.39 17.02
C ARG A 370 0.17 8.11 18.32
N ARG A 371 1.11 7.56 19.09
CA ARG A 371 1.37 7.93 20.49
C ARG A 371 2.84 7.82 20.85
N TYR A 372 3.24 8.65 21.81
CA TYR A 372 4.57 8.69 22.40
C TYR A 372 4.46 8.51 23.93
N PRO A 373 5.50 7.98 24.60
CA PRO A 373 5.48 7.84 26.04
C PRO A 373 5.44 9.23 26.72
N SER A 374 4.66 9.32 27.79
CA SER A 374 4.63 10.51 28.64
C SER A 374 5.98 10.75 29.32
N GLU A 375 6.19 11.94 29.89
CA GLU A 375 7.42 12.23 30.66
C GLU A 375 7.63 11.23 31.81
N GLU A 376 6.56 10.73 32.42
CA GLU A 376 6.63 9.72 33.47
C GLU A 376 6.95 8.33 32.88
N ASP A 377 6.29 7.94 31.79
CA ASP A 377 6.53 6.65 31.14
C ASP A 377 7.97 6.49 30.65
N ARG A 378 8.63 7.58 30.25
CA ARG A 378 10.06 7.55 29.84
C ARG A 378 11.01 7.09 30.94
N LYS A 379 10.60 7.11 32.21
CA LYS A 379 11.41 6.66 33.35
C LYS A 379 11.38 5.14 33.55
N ARG A 380 10.49 4.42 32.86
CA ARG A 380 10.33 2.97 32.99
C ARG A 380 11.60 2.24 32.57
N VAL A 381 12.10 1.37 33.44
CA VAL A 381 13.36 0.63 33.20
C VAL A 381 13.25 -0.38 32.05
N GLY A 382 12.05 -0.89 31.76
CA GLY A 382 11.77 -1.73 30.61
C GLY A 382 11.85 -1.00 29.26
N GLY A 383 11.79 0.33 29.26
CA GLY A 383 11.83 1.16 28.06
C GLY A 383 10.62 0.97 27.12
N HIS A 384 10.76 1.48 25.90
CA HIS A 384 9.68 1.56 24.92
C HIS A 384 10.12 1.05 23.55
N GLY A 385 9.22 0.36 22.86
CA GLY A 385 9.38 -0.08 21.48
C GLY A 385 8.26 0.37 20.56
N ILE A 386 8.44 0.15 19.26
CA ILE A 386 7.47 0.48 18.20
C ILE A 386 7.18 -0.74 17.34
N TYR A 387 5.90 -0.97 17.07
CA TYR A 387 5.37 -1.83 16.04
C TYR A 387 4.92 -0.96 14.85
N TYR A 388 5.61 -1.10 13.73
CA TYR A 388 5.42 -0.31 12.51
C TYR A 388 4.95 -1.19 11.35
N HIS A 389 4.32 -0.61 10.33
CA HIS A 389 3.74 -1.38 9.21
C HIS A 389 4.22 -0.88 7.84
N ASN A 390 4.68 -1.83 7.01
CA ASN A 390 4.85 -1.68 5.56
C ASN A 390 4.00 -2.71 4.77
N SER A 391 3.23 -3.53 5.47
CA SER A 391 2.16 -4.39 4.97
C SER A 391 1.02 -4.30 5.97
N TYR A 392 -0.21 -4.26 5.48
CA TYR A 392 -1.35 -4.32 6.39
C TYR A 392 -2.57 -4.97 5.73
N TRP A 393 -3.01 -6.04 6.36
CA TRP A 393 -4.29 -6.66 6.08
C TRP A 393 -5.37 -6.04 6.95
N SER A 394 -6.20 -5.21 6.33
CA SER A 394 -7.21 -4.39 7.00
C SER A 394 -8.63 -4.95 6.81
N PRO A 395 -9.62 -4.51 7.60
CA PRO A 395 -11.02 -4.51 7.17
C PRO A 395 -11.23 -3.92 5.76
N PRO A 396 -12.45 -3.99 5.22
CA PRO A 396 -12.71 -3.80 3.79
C PRO A 396 -12.23 -2.50 3.18
N GLY A 397 -11.72 -2.57 1.94
CA GLY A 397 -11.31 -1.41 1.15
C GLY A 397 -10.06 -0.70 1.65
N ARG A 398 -9.31 -1.33 2.57
CA ARG A 398 -8.23 -0.65 3.30
C ARG A 398 -6.91 -1.41 3.37
N SER A 399 -6.86 -2.65 2.88
CA SER A 399 -5.61 -3.42 2.82
C SER A 399 -4.61 -2.82 1.84
N TYR A 400 -3.32 -2.99 2.12
CA TYR A 400 -2.25 -2.80 1.15
C TYR A 400 -1.20 -3.89 1.34
N LEU A 401 -1.09 -4.77 0.36
CA LEU A 401 -0.40 -6.05 0.48
C LEU A 401 0.37 -6.42 -0.80
N PHE A 402 0.15 -5.72 -1.92
CA PHE A 402 0.90 -5.95 -3.15
C PHE A 402 2.30 -5.36 -3.05
N PHE A 403 2.42 -4.08 -2.67
CA PHE A 403 3.71 -3.46 -2.32
C PHE A 403 3.53 -2.23 -1.41
N CYS A 404 4.60 -1.85 -0.70
CA CYS A 404 4.60 -0.64 0.10
C CYS A 404 4.82 0.61 -0.75
N SER A 405 3.92 1.58 -0.62
CA SER A 405 4.02 2.90 -1.24
C SER A 405 4.47 4.00 -0.27
N ILE A 406 4.81 3.66 0.98
CA ILE A 406 5.24 4.63 2.00
C ILE A 406 6.68 5.08 1.68
N PRO A 407 6.94 6.40 1.49
CA PRO A 407 8.28 6.90 1.21
C PRO A 407 9.23 6.63 2.38
N LEU A 408 10.49 6.31 2.10
CA LEU A 408 11.50 6.14 3.16
C LEU A 408 11.68 7.42 4.00
N THR A 409 11.48 8.60 3.40
CA THR A 409 11.46 9.87 4.12
C THR A 409 10.30 9.95 5.12
N HIS A 410 9.12 9.43 4.79
CA HIS A 410 8.01 9.33 5.73
C HIS A 410 8.41 8.39 6.88
N THR A 411 8.88 7.18 6.57
CA THR A 411 9.33 6.21 7.58
C THR A 411 10.35 6.82 8.53
N LYS A 412 11.38 7.50 8.00
CA LYS A 412 12.38 8.20 8.81
C LYS A 412 11.76 9.29 9.67
N TYR A 413 10.92 10.15 9.09
CA TYR A 413 10.30 11.26 9.80
C TYR A 413 9.51 10.79 11.01
N GLU A 414 8.67 9.77 10.86
CA GLU A 414 7.85 9.23 11.96
C GLU A 414 8.68 8.43 12.98
N LEU A 415 9.65 7.62 12.53
CA LEU A 415 10.51 6.85 13.44
C LEU A 415 11.51 7.70 14.21
N MET A 416 12.02 8.79 13.63
CA MET A 416 12.88 9.71 14.37
C MET A 416 12.11 10.51 15.43
N LYS A 417 10.85 10.89 15.17
CA LYS A 417 9.97 11.40 16.24
C LYS A 417 9.81 10.37 17.35
N ALA A 418 9.54 9.10 17.02
CA ALA A 418 9.43 8.03 18.01
C ALA A 418 10.73 7.86 18.82
N TYR A 419 11.88 7.86 18.15
CA TYR A 419 13.20 7.75 18.77
C TYR A 419 13.48 8.91 19.73
N ASP A 420 13.26 10.15 19.28
CA ASP A 420 13.50 11.37 20.05
C ASP A 420 12.57 11.47 21.27
N GLU A 421 11.38 10.90 21.18
CA GLU A 421 10.43 10.82 22.29
C GLU A 421 10.67 9.60 23.22
N GLY A 422 11.74 8.84 23.02
CA GLY A 422 12.20 7.79 23.95
C GLY A 422 11.83 6.35 23.57
N ILE A 423 11.31 6.12 22.36
CA ILE A 423 11.00 4.77 21.84
C ILE A 423 12.26 4.14 21.22
N GLN A 424 13.15 3.62 22.08
CA GLN A 424 14.52 3.24 21.70
C GLN A 424 14.89 1.77 22.00
N LYS A 425 13.99 0.98 22.62
CA LYS A 425 14.31 -0.38 23.10
C LYS A 425 14.14 -1.44 22.03
N LEU A 426 13.00 -1.46 21.33
CA LEU A 426 12.62 -2.51 20.39
C LEU A 426 11.88 -1.94 19.19
N TRP A 427 12.36 -2.19 17.97
CA TRP A 427 11.68 -1.80 16.72
C TRP A 427 11.35 -3.05 15.91
N ILE A 428 10.06 -3.24 15.60
CA ILE A 428 9.54 -4.38 14.83
C ILE A 428 8.67 -3.86 13.67
N LEU A 429 8.98 -4.33 12.46
CA LEU A 429 8.28 -3.94 11.23
C LEU A 429 7.41 -5.08 10.70
N ASN A 430 6.11 -4.85 10.47
CA ASN A 430 5.28 -5.75 9.65
C ASN A 430 5.73 -5.69 8.19
N VAL A 431 6.17 -6.83 7.65
CA VAL A 431 6.71 -6.95 6.30
C VAL A 431 5.86 -7.83 5.39
N GLY A 432 4.66 -8.20 5.81
CA GLY A 432 3.82 -9.11 5.02
C GLY A 432 4.59 -10.41 4.71
N ALA A 433 4.52 -10.81 3.44
CA ALA A 433 5.24 -11.96 2.87
C ALA A 433 6.74 -11.70 2.57
N LEU A 434 7.36 -10.65 3.15
CA LEU A 434 8.73 -10.17 2.93
C LEU A 434 8.97 -9.48 1.57
N LYS A 435 8.56 -10.10 0.45
CA LYS A 435 8.70 -9.52 -0.90
C LYS A 435 7.40 -8.85 -1.35
N PRO A 436 7.44 -7.72 -2.07
CA PRO A 436 8.61 -6.96 -2.54
C PRO A 436 8.93 -5.73 -1.66
N LEU A 437 9.33 -5.92 -0.40
CA LEU A 437 9.61 -4.85 0.58
C LEU A 437 11.11 -4.67 0.91
N GLU A 438 12.00 -5.13 0.04
CA GLU A 438 13.42 -5.30 0.34
C GLU A 438 14.10 -3.99 0.78
N MET A 439 13.91 -2.91 0.01
CA MET A 439 14.51 -1.60 0.31
C MET A 439 13.94 -1.02 1.61
N GLU A 440 12.64 -1.17 1.83
CA GLU A 440 11.94 -0.67 3.01
C GLU A 440 12.38 -1.41 4.29
N VAL A 441 12.56 -2.73 4.21
CA VAL A 441 13.06 -3.56 5.31
C VAL A 441 14.50 -3.20 5.66
N GLU A 442 15.38 -3.08 4.65
CA GLU A 442 16.76 -2.69 4.88
C GLU A 442 16.86 -1.28 5.48
N PHE A 443 16.08 -0.33 4.95
CA PHE A 443 16.08 1.04 5.46
C PHE A 443 15.62 1.09 6.92
N PHE A 444 14.53 0.40 7.26
CA PHE A 444 14.01 0.34 8.64
C PHE A 444 15.05 -0.21 9.62
N LEU A 445 15.65 -1.35 9.29
CA LEU A 445 16.63 -2.01 10.16
C LEU A 445 17.93 -1.20 10.24
N ARG A 446 18.36 -0.58 9.13
CA ARG A 446 19.54 0.28 9.13
C ARG A 446 19.31 1.57 9.92
N LEU A 447 18.13 2.17 9.82
CA LEU A 447 17.75 3.32 10.64
C LEU A 447 17.73 2.93 12.12
N ALA A 448 17.18 1.77 12.50
CA ALA A 448 17.21 1.29 13.89
C ALA A 448 18.65 1.10 14.41
N TRP A 449 19.57 0.65 13.55
CA TRP A 449 20.98 0.53 13.89
C TRP A 449 21.63 1.91 14.16
N GLU A 450 21.29 2.94 13.38
CA GLU A 450 22.01 4.22 13.40
C GLU A 450 21.21 5.45 13.85
N ALA A 451 19.99 5.27 14.38
CA ALA A 451 19.11 6.37 14.80
C ALA A 451 19.78 7.35 15.79
N GLY A 452 20.66 6.85 16.66
CA GLY A 452 21.44 7.66 17.59
C GLY A 452 22.72 8.28 17.01
N SER A 453 22.99 8.10 15.71
CA SER A 453 24.23 8.51 15.04
C SER A 453 23.98 9.58 13.96
N ALA A 454 24.59 10.74 14.13
CA ALA A 454 24.57 11.82 13.13
C ALA A 454 25.43 11.53 11.87
N LYS A 455 26.12 10.39 11.81
CA LYS A 455 26.99 9.99 10.69
C LYS A 455 26.45 8.77 9.93
N GLY A 456 25.22 8.35 10.21
CA GLY A 456 24.60 7.18 9.59
C GLY A 456 24.29 7.36 8.11
N ARG A 457 24.16 6.25 7.38
CA ARG A 457 23.81 6.22 5.94
C ARG A 457 22.39 6.73 5.68
N THR A 458 21.47 6.54 6.62
CA THR A 458 20.06 7.00 6.56
C THR A 458 19.87 8.47 6.95
N GLN A 459 20.96 9.20 7.23
CA GLN A 459 20.89 10.64 7.57
C GLN A 459 20.41 11.52 6.41
N ASP A 460 20.67 11.11 5.18
CA ASP A 460 20.01 11.66 4.00
C ASP A 460 19.38 10.51 3.21
N VAL A 461 18.07 10.59 3.01
CA VAL A 461 17.31 9.53 2.35
C VAL A 461 17.64 9.47 0.86
N ASP A 462 17.91 10.61 0.23
CA ASP A 462 18.26 10.65 -1.20
C ASP A 462 19.62 10.01 -1.47
N SER A 463 20.61 10.35 -0.64
CA SER A 463 21.92 9.68 -0.63
C SER A 463 21.78 8.19 -0.33
N TYR A 464 20.96 7.80 0.65
CA TYR A 464 20.74 6.38 0.98
C TYR A 464 20.20 5.58 -0.21
N VAL A 465 19.17 6.07 -0.90
CA VAL A 465 18.55 5.35 -2.03
C VAL A 465 19.57 5.23 -3.18
N SER A 466 20.31 6.30 -3.46
CA SER A 466 21.39 6.29 -4.46
C SER A 466 22.47 5.25 -4.13
N ASP A 467 22.94 5.24 -2.89
CA ASP A 467 23.93 4.28 -2.39
C ASP A 467 23.39 2.85 -2.36
N TRP A 468 22.11 2.65 -2.06
CA TRP A 468 21.47 1.34 -2.07
C TRP A 468 21.46 0.74 -3.48
N ILE A 469 21.14 1.55 -4.49
CA ILE A 469 21.20 1.15 -5.90
C ILE A 469 22.64 0.78 -6.27
N ASP A 470 23.62 1.63 -5.95
CA ASP A 470 25.03 1.39 -6.27
C ASP A 470 25.65 0.18 -5.56
N ARG A 471 25.14 -0.17 -4.38
CA ARG A 471 25.56 -1.37 -3.65
C ARG A 471 25.05 -2.65 -4.33
N ASN A 472 23.86 -2.63 -4.90
CA ASN A 472 23.24 -3.81 -5.53
C ASN A 472 23.55 -3.94 -7.03
N PHE A 473 23.79 -2.84 -7.74
CA PHE A 473 23.96 -2.81 -9.20
C PHE A 473 25.29 -2.17 -9.62
N THR A 474 25.76 -2.53 -10.81
CA THR A 474 26.96 -1.94 -11.44
C THR A 474 26.61 -0.63 -12.16
N GLY A 475 27.62 0.01 -12.76
CA GLY A 475 27.41 1.20 -13.61
C GLY A 475 27.22 2.53 -12.90
N LYS A 476 27.19 2.56 -11.55
CA LYS A 476 27.06 3.80 -10.76
C LYS A 476 25.78 4.60 -11.09
N ILE A 477 24.68 3.88 -11.25
CA ILE A 477 23.38 4.42 -11.66
C ILE A 477 22.59 5.06 -10.50
N GLY A 478 23.11 5.05 -9.27
CA GLY A 478 22.48 5.59 -8.07
C GLY A 478 22.07 7.06 -8.20
N GLU A 479 22.94 7.94 -8.70
CA GLU A 479 22.65 9.38 -8.87
C GLU A 479 21.45 9.65 -9.81
N LYS A 480 21.21 8.75 -10.77
CA LYS A 480 20.05 8.83 -11.67
C LYS A 480 18.80 8.24 -11.01
N MET A 481 18.93 7.08 -10.36
CA MET A 481 17.80 6.32 -9.84
C MET A 481 17.29 6.84 -8.49
N GLY A 482 18.15 7.37 -7.61
CA GLY A 482 17.75 7.86 -6.29
C GLY A 482 16.66 8.91 -6.32
N PRO A 483 16.89 10.07 -6.98
CA PRO A 483 15.87 11.10 -7.14
C PRO A 483 14.62 10.61 -7.90
N LEU A 484 14.79 9.69 -8.86
CA LEU A 484 13.68 9.11 -9.62
C LEU A 484 12.77 8.26 -8.74
N LEU A 485 13.33 7.40 -7.89
CA LEU A 485 12.60 6.54 -6.95
C LEU A 485 11.96 7.34 -5.81
N ASN A 486 12.61 8.41 -5.36
CA ASN A 486 12.02 9.33 -4.40
C ASN A 486 10.79 10.03 -5.00
N ARG A 487 10.87 10.55 -6.24
CA ARG A 487 9.70 11.07 -6.97
C ARG A 487 8.59 10.02 -7.14
N PHE A 488 8.95 8.80 -7.53
CA PHE A 488 8.00 7.69 -7.65
C PHE A 488 7.26 7.44 -6.33
N SER A 489 7.98 7.41 -5.20
CA SER A 489 7.37 7.16 -3.88
C SER A 489 6.36 8.24 -3.48
N GLN A 490 6.62 9.52 -3.78
CA GLN A 490 5.67 10.60 -3.48
C GLN A 490 4.37 10.45 -4.27
N ILE A 491 4.47 10.08 -5.55
CA ILE A 491 3.32 9.81 -6.40
C ILE A 491 2.59 8.58 -5.86
N ALA A 492 3.28 7.45 -5.67
CA ALA A 492 2.71 6.21 -5.16
C ALA A 492 2.00 6.38 -3.81
N ASN A 493 2.52 7.22 -2.91
CA ASN A 493 1.98 7.42 -1.58
C ASN A 493 0.73 8.30 -1.53
N VAL A 494 0.37 9.04 -2.59
CA VAL A 494 -0.88 9.83 -2.61
C VAL A 494 -2.08 8.94 -2.32
N ARG A 495 -2.08 7.74 -2.89
CA ARG A 495 -3.11 6.74 -2.66
C ARG A 495 -2.52 5.37 -3.01
N LYS A 496 -2.63 4.44 -2.07
CA LYS A 496 -2.13 3.07 -2.26
C LYS A 496 -2.81 2.42 -3.44
N LEU A 497 -2.09 1.56 -4.17
CA LEU A 497 -2.55 0.96 -5.42
C LEU A 497 -3.86 0.20 -5.22
N GLU A 498 -3.94 -0.57 -4.16
CA GLU A 498 -5.07 -1.42 -3.76
C GLU A 498 -6.33 -0.63 -3.43
N MET A 499 -6.15 0.62 -3.01
CA MET A 499 -7.24 1.53 -2.67
C MET A 499 -7.75 2.29 -3.89
N MET A 500 -7.24 2.05 -5.10
CA MET A 500 -7.71 2.76 -6.29
C MET A 500 -9.18 2.46 -6.60
N GLU A 501 -9.90 3.53 -6.91
CA GLU A 501 -11.32 3.52 -7.21
C GLU A 501 -11.62 4.47 -8.37
N ASP A 502 -12.79 4.33 -8.99
CA ASP A 502 -13.27 5.28 -10.01
C ASP A 502 -13.45 6.69 -9.42
N ASP A 503 -13.33 7.72 -10.25
CA ASP A 503 -13.55 9.15 -9.94
C ASP A 503 -12.65 9.74 -8.82
N VAL A 504 -11.49 9.12 -8.53
CA VAL A 504 -10.55 9.60 -7.51
C VAL A 504 -9.84 10.88 -7.93
N PHE A 505 -9.40 10.97 -9.18
CA PHE A 505 -8.65 12.13 -9.72
C PHE A 505 -9.51 12.84 -10.75
N SER A 506 -9.74 14.14 -10.55
CA SER A 506 -10.64 14.89 -11.42
C SER A 506 -10.00 15.13 -12.78
N GLN A 507 -10.74 14.87 -13.86
CA GLN A 507 -10.30 15.14 -15.23
C GLN A 507 -10.75 16.54 -15.73
N THR A 508 -11.51 17.28 -14.91
CA THR A 508 -12.08 18.58 -15.30
C THR A 508 -12.03 19.65 -14.21
N ALA A 509 -11.50 19.38 -13.01
CA ALA A 509 -11.39 20.38 -11.95
C ALA A 509 -9.96 20.92 -11.89
N TYR A 510 -9.80 22.19 -12.28
CA TYR A 510 -8.51 22.89 -12.34
C TYR A 510 -7.47 22.22 -13.25
N GLY A 511 -7.95 21.60 -14.34
CA GLY A 511 -7.19 20.79 -15.27
C GLY A 511 -7.61 19.32 -15.23
N ASP A 512 -6.67 18.44 -15.57
CA ASP A 512 -6.82 17.00 -15.56
C ASP A 512 -5.76 16.38 -14.64
N GLU A 513 -6.14 16.11 -13.39
CA GLU A 513 -5.25 15.55 -12.36
C GLU A 513 -4.73 14.16 -12.77
N GLY A 514 -5.61 13.36 -13.38
CA GLY A 514 -5.33 11.98 -13.75
C GLY A 514 -4.26 11.88 -14.84
N VAL A 515 -4.40 12.66 -15.93
CA VAL A 515 -3.42 12.61 -17.04
C VAL A 515 -2.05 13.12 -16.60
N MET A 516 -2.02 14.16 -15.75
CA MET A 516 -0.77 14.73 -15.26
C MET A 516 0.01 13.70 -14.44
N ARG A 517 -0.70 12.97 -13.59
CA ARG A 517 -0.12 11.88 -12.81
C ARG A 517 0.38 10.75 -13.70
N LEU A 518 -0.36 10.36 -14.73
CA LEU A 518 0.09 9.36 -15.71
C LEU A 518 1.35 9.79 -16.46
N HIS A 519 1.44 11.05 -16.88
CA HIS A 519 2.64 11.55 -17.55
C HIS A 519 3.87 11.51 -16.64
N LYS A 520 3.72 11.89 -15.37
CA LYS A 520 4.81 11.78 -14.39
C LYS A 520 5.25 10.33 -14.21
N LEU A 521 4.30 9.39 -14.15
CA LEU A 521 4.60 7.96 -14.04
C LEU A 521 5.24 7.39 -15.32
N GLN A 522 4.78 7.81 -16.51
CA GLN A 522 5.39 7.43 -17.78
C GLN A 522 6.83 7.93 -17.88
N GLU A 523 7.11 9.17 -17.48
CA GLU A 523 8.47 9.73 -17.45
C GLU A 523 9.39 8.88 -16.55
N ILE A 524 8.87 8.43 -15.41
CA ILE A 524 9.59 7.55 -14.48
C ILE A 524 9.83 6.17 -15.10
N LEU A 525 8.79 5.59 -15.71
CA LEU A 525 8.87 4.30 -16.38
C LEU A 525 9.90 4.32 -17.50
N ASP A 526 9.83 5.29 -18.41
CA ASP A 526 10.75 5.41 -19.55
C ASP A 526 12.20 5.54 -19.09
N GLN A 527 12.45 6.34 -18.05
CA GLN A 527 13.79 6.51 -17.52
C GLN A 527 14.32 5.25 -16.83
N ALA A 528 13.46 4.51 -16.12
CA ALA A 528 13.81 3.27 -15.45
C ALA A 528 14.02 2.12 -16.45
N ASP A 529 13.22 2.02 -17.50
CA ASP A 529 13.36 1.05 -18.59
C ASP A 529 14.70 1.25 -19.32
N VAL A 530 15.08 2.50 -19.62
CA VAL A 530 16.40 2.82 -20.21
C VAL A 530 17.56 2.39 -19.30
N VAL A 531 17.40 2.50 -17.97
CA VAL A 531 18.42 1.99 -17.03
C VAL A 531 18.48 0.47 -17.11
N TYR A 532 17.34 -0.21 -17.05
CA TYR A 532 17.24 -1.66 -17.12
C TYR A 532 17.86 -2.24 -18.41
N GLU A 533 17.60 -1.62 -19.57
CA GLU A 533 18.19 -2.03 -20.84
C GLU A 533 19.72 -1.91 -20.85
N GLY A 534 20.27 -0.97 -20.09
CA GLY A 534 21.71 -0.74 -19.96
C GLY A 534 22.43 -1.61 -18.92
N LEU A 535 21.70 -2.41 -18.12
CA LEU A 535 22.28 -3.28 -17.09
C LEU A 535 22.92 -4.54 -17.70
N LEU A 536 23.85 -5.13 -16.93
CA LEU A 536 24.36 -6.46 -17.21
C LEU A 536 23.21 -7.48 -17.14
N GLU A 537 23.25 -8.52 -17.98
CA GLU A 537 22.18 -9.51 -18.06
C GLU A 537 21.91 -10.20 -16.71
N GLU A 538 22.97 -10.50 -15.96
CA GLU A 538 22.90 -11.08 -14.60
C GLU A 538 22.32 -10.14 -13.53
N GLU A 539 22.20 -8.85 -13.79
CA GLU A 539 21.61 -7.86 -12.89
C GLU A 539 20.13 -7.57 -13.18
N LYS A 540 19.66 -7.94 -14.37
CA LYS A 540 18.31 -7.59 -14.83
C LYS A 540 17.22 -8.19 -13.96
N ASP A 541 17.31 -9.47 -13.61
CA ASP A 541 16.28 -10.10 -12.77
C ASP A 541 16.18 -9.46 -11.38
N ALA A 542 17.33 -9.10 -10.78
CA ALA A 542 17.39 -8.39 -9.51
C ALA A 542 16.82 -6.97 -9.64
N PHE A 543 17.18 -6.22 -10.68
CA PHE A 543 16.66 -4.87 -10.90
C PHE A 543 15.16 -4.88 -11.19
N PHE A 544 14.68 -5.88 -11.94
CA PHE A 544 13.27 -6.01 -12.25
C PHE A 544 12.42 -6.16 -10.99
N GLN A 545 12.81 -7.09 -10.10
CA GLN A 545 12.04 -7.35 -8.88
C GLN A 545 12.19 -6.26 -7.82
N LEU A 546 13.36 -5.61 -7.72
CA LEU A 546 13.63 -4.58 -6.72
C LEU A 546 13.10 -3.19 -7.12
N VAL A 547 13.05 -2.89 -8.43
CA VAL A 547 12.76 -1.55 -8.95
C VAL A 547 11.60 -1.53 -9.94
N LEU A 548 11.65 -2.31 -11.03
CA LEU A 548 10.68 -2.13 -12.12
C LEU A 548 9.28 -2.63 -11.79
N LEU A 549 9.14 -3.72 -11.05
CA LEU A 549 7.83 -4.30 -10.70
C LEU A 549 6.88 -3.23 -10.14
N ARG A 550 7.33 -2.45 -9.14
CA ARG A 550 6.53 -1.42 -8.48
C ARG A 550 6.18 -0.25 -9.42
N ILE A 551 7.13 0.17 -10.28
CA ILE A 551 6.92 1.25 -11.25
C ILE A 551 5.89 0.84 -12.28
N HIS A 552 6.09 -0.33 -12.91
CA HIS A 552 5.21 -0.87 -13.93
C HIS A 552 3.80 -1.15 -13.36
N ALA A 553 3.71 -1.79 -12.19
CA ALA A 553 2.42 -2.10 -11.57
C ALA A 553 1.59 -0.85 -11.27
N LEU A 554 2.21 0.21 -10.74
CA LEU A 554 1.53 1.46 -10.45
C LEU A 554 1.09 2.17 -11.74
N TYR A 555 1.99 2.31 -12.72
CA TYR A 555 1.68 2.95 -14.00
C TYR A 555 0.52 2.24 -14.71
N LEU A 556 0.58 0.91 -14.78
CA LEU A 556 -0.43 0.11 -15.47
C LEU A 556 -1.80 0.19 -14.78
N THR A 557 -1.82 0.17 -13.45
CA THR A 557 -3.07 0.28 -12.67
C THR A 557 -3.65 1.69 -12.76
N MET A 558 -2.83 2.74 -12.64
CA MET A 558 -3.31 4.12 -12.80
C MET A 558 -3.86 4.35 -14.21
N GLY A 559 -3.20 3.81 -15.25
CA GLY A 559 -3.68 3.89 -16.62
C GLY A 559 -5.05 3.24 -16.79
N GLN A 560 -5.21 2.03 -16.24
CA GLN A 560 -6.50 1.32 -16.23
C GLN A 560 -7.63 2.19 -15.64
N TYR A 561 -7.41 2.84 -14.50
CA TYR A 561 -8.43 3.66 -13.84
C TYR A 561 -8.67 5.00 -14.56
N TYR A 562 -7.62 5.65 -15.05
CA TYR A 562 -7.75 6.90 -15.82
C TYR A 562 -8.62 6.70 -17.07
N PHE A 563 -8.35 5.67 -17.86
CA PHE A 563 -9.11 5.40 -19.08
C PHE A 563 -10.54 4.93 -18.77
N SER A 564 -10.77 4.25 -17.65
CA SER A 564 -12.12 3.95 -17.17
C SER A 564 -12.93 5.22 -16.90
N ASP A 565 -12.38 6.14 -16.12
CA ASP A 565 -13.03 7.43 -15.83
C ASP A 565 -13.18 8.27 -17.11
N ARG A 566 -12.20 8.21 -18.01
CA ARG A 566 -12.24 8.90 -19.30
C ARG A 566 -13.36 8.36 -20.19
N SER A 567 -13.60 7.04 -20.22
CA SER A 567 -14.71 6.44 -20.97
C SER A 567 -16.06 6.98 -20.48
N THR A 568 -16.22 7.10 -19.16
CA THR A 568 -17.45 7.62 -18.54
C THR A 568 -17.63 9.11 -18.79
N LEU A 569 -16.56 9.91 -18.68
CA LEU A 569 -16.58 11.33 -19.00
C LEU A 569 -16.94 11.56 -20.48
N CYS A 570 -16.31 10.82 -21.38
CA CYS A 570 -16.57 10.89 -22.82
C CYS A 570 -18.03 10.54 -23.12
N HIS A 571 -18.54 9.47 -22.54
CA HIS A 571 -19.94 9.09 -22.69
C HIS A 571 -20.89 10.21 -22.24
N LYS A 572 -20.65 10.79 -21.05
CA LYS A 572 -21.45 11.90 -20.50
C LYS A 572 -21.38 13.17 -21.37
N GLN A 573 -20.24 13.43 -21.99
CA GLN A 573 -20.03 14.55 -22.90
C GLN A 573 -20.57 14.28 -24.32
N GLY A 574 -21.09 13.09 -24.59
CA GLY A 574 -21.62 12.70 -25.90
C GLY A 574 -20.56 12.21 -26.89
N LYS A 575 -19.32 12.00 -26.46
CA LYS A 575 -18.18 11.56 -27.28
C LYS A 575 -18.17 10.03 -27.47
N GLN A 576 -19.13 9.50 -28.21
CA GLN A 576 -19.43 8.06 -28.22
C GLN A 576 -18.28 7.17 -28.71
N GLN A 577 -17.61 7.52 -29.83
CA GLN A 577 -16.45 6.74 -30.31
C GLN A 577 -15.26 6.80 -29.35
N ALA A 578 -15.07 7.92 -28.64
CA ALA A 578 -14.03 8.04 -27.62
C ALA A 578 -14.36 7.18 -26.39
N ALA A 579 -15.62 7.09 -25.99
CA ALA A 579 -16.05 6.21 -24.89
C ALA A 579 -15.69 4.74 -25.18
N ASP A 580 -16.01 4.23 -26.37
CA ASP A 580 -15.66 2.87 -26.79
C ASP A 580 -14.15 2.63 -26.89
N LEU A 581 -13.41 3.64 -27.35
CA LEU A 581 -11.95 3.58 -27.39
C LEU A 581 -11.39 3.39 -25.97
N TYR A 582 -11.82 4.20 -25.01
CA TYR A 582 -11.24 4.15 -23.67
C TYR A 582 -11.66 2.91 -22.88
N VAL A 583 -12.75 2.24 -23.24
CA VAL A 583 -13.02 0.87 -22.77
C VAL A 583 -11.91 -0.09 -23.24
N LYS A 584 -11.51 -0.03 -24.52
CA LYS A 584 -10.44 -0.88 -25.07
C LYS A 584 -9.08 -0.58 -24.42
N GLU A 585 -8.76 0.70 -24.23
CA GLU A 585 -7.51 1.10 -23.55
C GLU A 585 -7.48 0.60 -22.10
N THR A 586 -8.57 0.73 -21.35
CA THR A 586 -8.64 0.14 -20.00
C THR A 586 -8.33 -1.36 -19.99
N ARG A 587 -8.86 -2.12 -20.95
CA ARG A 587 -8.58 -3.56 -21.08
C ARG A 587 -7.13 -3.85 -21.48
N ALA A 588 -6.56 -3.04 -22.35
CA ALA A 588 -5.16 -3.15 -22.77
C ALA A 588 -4.19 -2.97 -21.58
N TYR A 589 -4.44 -1.99 -20.73
CA TYR A 589 -3.67 -1.76 -19.49
C TYR A 589 -3.82 -2.90 -18.48
N GLU A 590 -5.03 -3.46 -18.35
CA GLU A 590 -5.27 -4.65 -17.53
C GLU A 590 -4.46 -5.85 -18.04
N ASP A 591 -4.49 -6.12 -19.35
CA ASP A 591 -3.78 -7.25 -19.93
C ASP A 591 -2.26 -7.10 -19.84
N ALA A 592 -1.73 -5.89 -20.04
CA ALA A 592 -0.32 -5.58 -19.79
C ALA A 592 0.07 -5.85 -18.32
N ARG A 593 -0.78 -5.50 -17.35
CA ARG A 593 -0.52 -5.81 -15.92
C ARG A 593 -0.54 -7.31 -15.65
N ARG A 594 -1.44 -8.07 -16.29
CA ARG A 594 -1.48 -9.53 -16.16
C ARG A 594 -0.22 -10.18 -16.74
N LYS A 595 0.30 -9.66 -17.85
CA LYS A 595 1.60 -10.07 -18.42
C LYS A 595 2.77 -9.78 -17.47
N LEU A 596 2.80 -8.60 -16.84
CA LEU A 596 3.77 -8.25 -15.79
C LEU A 596 3.81 -9.30 -14.67
N LEU A 597 2.64 -9.65 -14.11
CA LEU A 597 2.55 -10.63 -13.01
C LEU A 597 2.99 -12.04 -13.45
N LEU A 598 2.65 -12.47 -14.67
CA LEU A 598 3.11 -13.73 -15.24
C LEU A 598 4.63 -13.73 -15.46
N TYR A 599 5.18 -12.64 -15.98
CA TYR A 599 6.62 -12.50 -16.19
C TYR A 599 7.39 -12.60 -14.87
N TYR A 600 6.93 -11.90 -13.82
CA TYR A 600 7.54 -11.97 -12.50
C TYR A 600 7.49 -13.39 -11.89
N ASN A 601 6.37 -14.10 -11.99
CA ASN A 601 6.25 -15.40 -11.34
C ASN A 601 6.87 -16.54 -12.13
N GLU A 602 6.82 -16.50 -13.47
CA GLU A 602 7.12 -17.65 -14.31
C GLU A 602 8.42 -17.49 -15.13
N ARG A 603 8.99 -16.28 -15.24
CA ARG A 603 10.16 -16.02 -16.12
C ARG A 603 11.42 -15.61 -15.37
N ILE A 604 11.37 -14.56 -14.55
CA ILE A 604 12.58 -14.07 -13.87
C ILE A 604 13.19 -15.16 -12.99
N SER A 605 14.51 -15.22 -12.97
CA SER A 605 15.30 -16.18 -12.19
C SER A 605 14.86 -17.63 -12.40
N GLY A 606 14.42 -17.97 -13.62
CA GLY A 606 13.94 -19.31 -13.96
C GLY A 606 12.69 -19.75 -13.21
N GLY A 607 11.84 -18.82 -12.75
CA GLY A 607 10.61 -19.11 -12.01
C GLY A 607 10.80 -19.29 -10.50
N LYS A 608 11.97 -18.93 -9.96
CA LYS A 608 12.27 -18.98 -8.51
C LYS A 608 11.21 -18.27 -7.65
N TRP A 609 10.57 -17.23 -8.17
CA TRP A 609 9.60 -16.42 -7.44
C TRP A 609 8.14 -16.81 -7.68
N LYS A 610 7.89 -17.94 -8.35
CA LYS A 610 6.53 -18.43 -8.56
C LYS A 610 5.78 -18.56 -7.24
N GLY A 611 4.66 -17.84 -7.13
CA GLY A 611 3.75 -17.89 -5.99
C GLY A 611 4.00 -16.88 -4.87
N ILE A 612 5.04 -16.04 -4.98
CA ILE A 612 5.37 -15.03 -3.94
C ILE A 612 4.75 -13.65 -4.22
N VAL A 613 4.41 -13.33 -5.48
CA VAL A 613 3.75 -12.05 -5.85
C VAL A 613 2.55 -12.36 -6.72
N THR A 614 1.41 -12.64 -6.09
CA THR A 614 0.17 -13.06 -6.74
C THR A 614 -1.02 -12.25 -6.22
N PRO A 615 -0.97 -10.90 -6.35
CA PRO A 615 -1.93 -10.00 -5.72
C PRO A 615 -3.38 -10.19 -6.22
N GLU A 616 -3.56 -10.87 -7.36
CA GLU A 616 -4.88 -11.20 -7.93
C GLU A 616 -5.44 -12.57 -7.47
N ASP A 617 -4.60 -13.46 -6.90
CA ASP A 617 -4.98 -14.83 -6.55
C ASP A 617 -5.48 -14.98 -5.11
N PHE A 618 -4.91 -14.23 -4.16
CA PHE A 618 -5.16 -14.47 -2.75
C PHE A 618 -6.45 -13.76 -2.29
N PRO A 619 -7.45 -14.45 -1.72
CA PRO A 619 -8.73 -13.82 -1.37
C PRO A 619 -8.71 -13.04 -0.04
N PRO A 620 -9.33 -11.83 0.00
CA PRO A 620 -9.75 -11.08 -1.18
C PRO A 620 -8.55 -10.65 -2.01
N PRO A 621 -8.66 -10.66 -3.35
CA PRO A 621 -7.59 -10.15 -4.19
C PRO A 621 -7.12 -8.80 -3.69
N ARG A 622 -5.82 -8.73 -3.46
CA ARG A 622 -5.16 -7.69 -2.71
C ARG A 622 -4.71 -6.58 -3.65
N THR A 623 -5.51 -6.29 -4.68
CA THR A 623 -5.23 -5.28 -5.69
C THR A 623 -6.50 -4.74 -6.32
N ALA A 624 -6.45 -3.49 -6.77
CA ALA A 624 -7.55 -2.80 -7.39
C ALA A 624 -7.77 -3.32 -8.82
N MET A 625 -9.01 -3.75 -9.12
CA MET A 625 -9.34 -4.37 -10.42
C MET A 625 -10.67 -3.86 -10.98
N TYR A 626 -10.95 -4.23 -12.24
CA TYR A 626 -12.23 -4.05 -12.94
C TYR A 626 -12.89 -2.66 -12.89
N PRO A 627 -12.17 -1.53 -13.06
CA PRO A 627 -12.79 -0.21 -12.95
C PRO A 627 -13.99 -0.04 -13.91
N ALA A 628 -14.97 0.77 -13.53
CA ALA A 628 -16.26 0.85 -14.21
C ALA A 628 -16.17 1.74 -15.47
N CYS A 629 -16.02 1.09 -16.63
CA CYS A 629 -15.97 1.75 -17.93
C CYS A 629 -17.36 1.86 -18.55
N THR A 630 -17.64 2.93 -19.31
CA THR A 630 -18.93 3.14 -19.96
C THR A 630 -18.79 3.04 -21.48
N PRO A 631 -19.17 1.91 -22.12
CA PRO A 631 -19.18 1.80 -23.58
C PRO A 631 -20.34 2.60 -24.21
N SER A 632 -20.32 2.76 -25.52
CA SER A 632 -21.45 3.30 -26.28
C SER A 632 -22.49 2.21 -26.56
N VAL A 633 -23.76 2.48 -26.21
CA VAL A 633 -24.91 1.62 -26.57
C VAL A 633 -25.62 2.10 -27.83
N HIS A 634 -25.54 3.40 -28.10
CA HIS A 634 -26.15 4.06 -29.25
C HIS A 634 -25.18 5.10 -29.81
N MET A 635 -24.94 5.03 -31.12
CA MET A 635 -24.10 5.98 -31.82
C MET A 635 -24.93 6.72 -32.87
N GLY A 636 -24.94 8.05 -32.78
CA GLY A 636 -25.60 8.92 -33.75
C GLY A 636 -24.74 9.19 -34.97
N GLY A 637 -25.23 10.06 -35.86
CA GLY A 637 -24.42 10.59 -36.96
C GLY A 637 -23.27 11.48 -36.46
N ARG A 638 -22.26 11.65 -37.30
CA ARG A 638 -21.10 12.50 -37.06
C ARG A 638 -21.50 13.90 -36.56
N ASN A 639 -20.83 14.36 -35.51
CA ASN A 639 -21.06 15.68 -34.93
C ASN A 639 -19.79 16.21 -34.26
N MET A 640 -19.35 17.42 -34.60
CA MET A 640 -18.19 18.05 -33.94
C MET A 640 -18.60 18.60 -32.57
N LEU A 641 -17.88 18.19 -31.53
CA LEU A 641 -18.00 18.69 -30.17
C LEU A 641 -16.69 19.37 -29.76
N VAL A 642 -16.78 20.47 -29.00
CA VAL A 642 -15.62 21.18 -28.45
C VAL A 642 -15.80 21.36 -26.94
N HIS A 643 -14.82 20.92 -26.17
CA HIS A 643 -14.79 21.07 -24.71
C HIS A 643 -13.57 21.87 -24.27
N ILE A 644 -13.77 22.88 -23.44
CA ILE A 644 -12.71 23.80 -22.99
C ILE A 644 -12.28 23.42 -21.57
N TRP A 645 -11.00 23.65 -21.25
CA TRP A 645 -10.42 23.55 -19.91
C TRP A 645 -11.40 23.95 -18.79
N ASN A 646 -11.50 23.12 -17.74
CA ASN A 646 -12.42 23.29 -16.61
C ASN A 646 -13.93 23.28 -16.95
N ASN A 647 -14.33 22.72 -18.09
CA ASN A 647 -15.69 22.89 -18.65
C ASN A 647 -16.08 24.39 -18.75
N GLY A 648 -15.09 25.26 -18.97
CA GLY A 648 -15.29 26.70 -19.08
C GLY A 648 -15.83 27.12 -20.44
N GLU A 649 -16.11 28.42 -20.57
CA GLU A 649 -16.52 29.05 -21.83
C GLU A 649 -15.35 29.80 -22.50
N GLU A 650 -14.24 30.01 -21.78
CA GLU A 650 -13.07 30.75 -22.25
C GLU A 650 -11.77 30.22 -21.61
N LEU A 651 -10.63 30.43 -22.28
CA LEU A 651 -9.30 30.19 -21.74
C LEU A 651 -8.67 31.49 -21.23
N CYS A 652 -8.62 31.67 -19.91
CA CYS A 652 -8.02 32.86 -19.30
C CYS A 652 -6.60 32.61 -18.78
N PHE A 653 -5.60 33.40 -19.19
CA PHE A 653 -4.20 33.31 -18.79
C PHE A 653 -3.77 34.55 -18.01
N VAL A 654 -3.16 34.36 -16.84
CA VAL A 654 -2.55 35.47 -16.06
C VAL A 654 -1.03 35.46 -16.07
N ARG A 655 -0.45 34.31 -16.42
CA ARG A 655 0.98 34.04 -16.57
C ARG A 655 1.22 33.21 -17.82
N PRO A 656 2.45 33.21 -18.37
CA PRO A 656 2.79 32.30 -19.46
C PRO A 656 2.51 30.86 -19.05
N GLY A 657 1.93 30.08 -19.96
CA GLY A 657 1.51 28.72 -19.63
C GLY A 657 0.79 28.04 -20.78
N THR A 658 0.38 26.79 -20.52
CA THR A 658 -0.33 25.94 -21.46
C THR A 658 -1.64 25.48 -20.82
N LYS A 659 -2.74 25.58 -21.57
CA LYS A 659 -4.06 25.00 -21.28
C LYS A 659 -4.49 24.15 -22.47
N TRP A 660 -5.72 23.65 -22.49
CA TRP A 660 -6.21 22.86 -23.61
C TRP A 660 -7.68 23.10 -23.90
N PHE A 661 -8.07 22.79 -25.14
CA PHE A 661 -9.43 22.44 -25.51
C PHE A 661 -9.40 21.09 -26.22
N GLU A 662 -10.54 20.43 -26.33
CA GLU A 662 -10.67 19.13 -26.98
C GLU A 662 -11.65 19.23 -28.15
N ILE A 663 -11.29 18.64 -29.28
CA ILE A 663 -12.18 18.42 -30.42
C ILE A 663 -12.54 16.94 -30.44
N SER A 664 -13.82 16.62 -30.56
CA SER A 664 -14.28 15.23 -30.58
C SER A 664 -15.44 14.99 -31.53
N ASN A 665 -15.58 13.74 -31.98
CA ASN A 665 -16.75 13.27 -32.72
C ASN A 665 -17.79 12.68 -31.76
N GLY A 666 -18.99 13.24 -31.80
CA GLY A 666 -20.12 12.76 -31.01
C GLY A 666 -20.85 11.53 -31.58
N GLY A 667 -20.56 11.15 -32.83
CA GLY A 667 -21.20 10.01 -33.50
C GLY A 667 -20.20 9.20 -34.32
N GLU A 668 -20.68 8.49 -35.33
CA GLU A 668 -19.87 7.62 -36.19
C GLU A 668 -18.97 8.38 -37.18
N GLY A 669 -17.99 7.67 -37.74
CA GLY A 669 -17.13 8.16 -38.82
C GLY A 669 -16.04 9.13 -38.35
N SER A 670 -15.59 10.00 -39.25
CA SER A 670 -14.58 11.01 -38.98
C SER A 670 -14.85 12.31 -39.73
N PHE A 671 -14.25 13.41 -39.28
CA PHE A 671 -14.23 14.69 -40.00
C PHE A 671 -12.84 15.31 -40.01
N ALA A 672 -12.51 15.99 -41.11
CA ALA A 672 -11.36 16.87 -41.20
C ALA A 672 -11.65 18.19 -40.47
N TRP A 673 -10.64 18.73 -39.79
CA TRP A 673 -10.73 20.00 -39.08
C TRP A 673 -9.52 20.89 -39.33
N ARG A 674 -9.72 22.19 -39.12
CA ARG A 674 -8.67 23.21 -39.14
C ARG A 674 -8.96 24.29 -38.10
N ALA A 675 -7.93 24.82 -37.44
CA ALA A 675 -8.02 25.97 -36.58
C ALA A 675 -7.23 27.17 -37.12
N GLU A 676 -7.78 28.36 -36.92
CA GLU A 676 -7.15 29.65 -37.15
C GLU A 676 -7.00 30.38 -35.81
N THR A 677 -5.82 30.96 -35.54
CA THR A 677 -5.54 31.65 -34.28
C THR A 677 -4.84 32.99 -34.52
N PRO A 678 -4.97 33.94 -33.59
CA PRO A 678 -4.07 35.09 -33.49
C PRO A 678 -2.59 34.66 -33.35
N ASP A 679 -1.68 35.46 -33.88
CA ASP A 679 -0.22 35.17 -33.90
C ASP A 679 0.41 34.97 -32.51
N TRP A 680 -0.23 35.49 -31.45
CA TRP A 680 0.26 35.38 -30.07
C TRP A 680 -0.21 34.10 -29.35
N ILE A 681 -1.07 33.29 -29.99
CA ILE A 681 -1.55 32.00 -29.49
C ILE A 681 -0.85 30.89 -30.28
N GLN A 682 -0.20 29.97 -29.57
CA GLN A 682 0.41 28.79 -30.18
C GLN A 682 -0.45 27.56 -29.89
N LEU A 683 -0.85 26.82 -30.94
CA LEU A 683 -1.49 25.51 -30.80
C LEU A 683 -0.47 24.39 -31.01
N SER A 684 -0.68 23.26 -30.33
CA SER A 684 0.05 22.00 -30.58
C SER A 684 -0.22 21.43 -31.98
N GLU A 685 -1.45 21.58 -32.46
CA GLU A 685 -1.92 21.20 -33.79
C GLU A 685 -2.92 22.23 -34.32
N THR A 686 -2.93 22.44 -35.64
CA THR A 686 -3.79 23.43 -36.30
C THR A 686 -4.72 22.81 -37.34
N SER A 687 -4.59 21.52 -37.63
CA SER A 687 -5.47 20.78 -38.53
C SER A 687 -5.26 19.28 -38.37
N GLY A 688 -6.25 18.49 -38.73
CA GLY A 688 -6.15 17.03 -38.71
C GLY A 688 -7.47 16.35 -39.04
N GLU A 689 -7.59 15.09 -38.66
CA GLU A 689 -8.82 14.31 -38.79
C GLU A 689 -9.24 13.78 -37.41
N ILE A 690 -10.52 13.94 -37.06
CA ILE A 690 -11.08 13.48 -35.78
C ILE A 690 -12.03 12.32 -36.03
N SER A 691 -11.66 11.14 -35.54
CA SER A 691 -12.57 9.99 -35.41
C SER A 691 -13.13 9.86 -33.99
N CYS A 692 -12.30 9.97 -32.96
CA CYS A 692 -12.71 9.90 -31.56
C CYS A 692 -12.62 11.29 -30.92
N GLU A 693 -11.52 11.58 -30.23
CA GLU A 693 -11.22 12.90 -29.70
C GLU A 693 -9.74 13.23 -29.86
N THR A 694 -9.41 14.52 -29.79
CA THR A 694 -8.04 15.01 -29.73
C THR A 694 -8.00 16.24 -28.84
N ARG A 695 -7.04 16.25 -27.92
CA ARG A 695 -6.77 17.39 -27.05
C ARG A 695 -5.73 18.29 -27.71
N ILE A 696 -6.08 19.56 -27.85
CA ILE A 696 -5.25 20.60 -28.46
C ILE A 696 -4.73 21.50 -27.35
N LEU A 697 -3.42 21.45 -27.13
CA LEU A 697 -2.71 22.35 -26.22
C LEU A 697 -2.69 23.77 -26.80
N VAL A 698 -3.01 24.75 -25.95
CA VAL A 698 -3.01 26.20 -26.20
C VAL A 698 -1.95 26.84 -25.31
N THR A 699 -0.89 27.36 -25.91
CA THR A 699 0.21 28.00 -25.21
C THR A 699 0.21 29.51 -25.45
N VAL A 700 0.31 30.27 -24.36
CA VAL A 700 0.51 31.72 -24.36
C VAL A 700 1.84 32.02 -23.67
N LYS A 701 2.75 32.71 -24.35
CA LYS A 701 4.11 33.02 -23.85
C LYS A 701 4.23 34.40 -23.22
N GLU A 702 3.37 35.33 -23.61
CA GLU A 702 3.39 36.72 -23.17
C GLU A 702 2.07 37.07 -22.50
N THR A 703 2.14 37.49 -21.24
CA THR A 703 0.96 37.87 -20.45
C THR A 703 1.11 39.22 -19.75
N GLN A 704 2.00 40.07 -20.25
CA GLN A 704 2.28 41.39 -19.68
C GLN A 704 1.23 42.44 -20.05
N GLU A 705 0.50 42.22 -21.14
CA GLU A 705 -0.53 43.12 -21.65
C GLU A 705 -1.85 42.37 -21.78
N GLU A 706 -2.96 43.10 -21.60
CA GLU A 706 -4.30 42.55 -21.83
C GLU A 706 -4.49 42.25 -23.31
N LYS A 707 -4.83 41.00 -23.62
CA LYS A 707 -5.05 40.54 -24.99
C LYS A 707 -6.31 39.67 -25.02
N THR A 708 -7.13 39.87 -26.04
CA THR A 708 -8.28 39.00 -26.35
C THR A 708 -8.09 38.39 -27.73
N GLY A 709 -8.50 37.14 -27.88
CA GLY A 709 -8.33 36.37 -29.11
C GLY A 709 -9.39 35.29 -29.21
N ILE A 710 -9.62 34.82 -30.43
CA ILE A 710 -10.54 33.73 -30.71
C ILE A 710 -9.78 32.68 -31.51
N ILE A 711 -9.81 31.44 -31.05
CA ILE A 711 -9.41 30.29 -31.86
C ILE A 711 -10.65 29.85 -32.63
N LEU A 712 -10.61 29.96 -33.96
CA LEU A 712 -11.71 29.54 -34.83
C LEU A 712 -11.46 28.13 -35.35
N ILE A 713 -12.29 27.17 -34.92
CA ILE A 713 -12.22 25.77 -35.31
C ILE A 713 -13.26 25.51 -36.41
N ARG A 714 -12.83 25.01 -37.56
CA ARG A 714 -13.68 24.63 -38.69
C ARG A 714 -13.66 23.12 -38.85
N ASN A 715 -14.84 22.50 -38.85
CA ASN A 715 -15.05 21.17 -39.42
C ASN A 715 -15.19 21.34 -40.93
N GLU A 716 -14.16 20.95 -41.68
CA GLU A 716 -14.09 21.10 -43.14
C GLU A 716 -15.00 20.11 -43.87
N THR A 717 -15.39 19.02 -43.21
CA THR A 717 -16.27 17.98 -43.78
C THR A 717 -17.73 18.37 -43.73
N ASP A 718 -18.20 18.90 -42.60
CA ASP A 718 -19.60 19.24 -42.37
C ASP A 718 -19.87 20.75 -42.47
N ASN A 719 -18.83 21.56 -42.71
CA ASN A 719 -18.89 23.03 -42.81
C ASN A 719 -19.49 23.70 -41.57
N VAL A 720 -19.15 23.18 -40.39
CA VAL A 720 -19.52 23.71 -39.07
C VAL A 720 -18.33 24.44 -38.47
N GLN A 721 -18.56 25.52 -37.74
CA GLN A 721 -17.51 26.26 -37.04
C GLN A 721 -17.82 26.42 -35.55
N CYS A 722 -16.77 26.47 -34.73
CA CYS A 722 -16.83 26.69 -33.29
C CYS A 722 -15.74 27.70 -32.90
N GLU A 723 -16.04 28.55 -31.92
CA GLU A 723 -15.11 29.56 -31.40
C GLU A 723 -14.68 29.18 -29.99
N VAL A 724 -13.38 29.27 -29.72
CA VAL A 724 -12.81 29.15 -28.37
C VAL A 724 -12.18 30.49 -28.00
N PRO A 725 -12.83 31.28 -27.13
CA PRO A 725 -12.30 32.54 -26.64
C PRO A 725 -11.05 32.34 -25.78
N VAL A 726 -10.06 33.23 -25.96
CA VAL A 726 -8.83 33.28 -25.17
C VAL A 726 -8.62 34.70 -24.65
N LEU A 727 -8.42 34.81 -23.34
CA LEU A 727 -8.19 36.05 -22.62
C LEU A 727 -6.83 36.01 -21.92
N VAL A 728 -6.07 37.09 -22.02
CA VAL A 728 -4.88 37.33 -21.20
C VAL A 728 -5.21 38.46 -20.24
N SER A 729 -5.22 38.14 -18.95
CA SER A 729 -5.48 39.09 -17.85
C SER A 729 -4.17 39.35 -17.08
N PRO A 730 -3.40 40.40 -17.42
CA PRO A 730 -2.10 40.64 -16.81
C PRO A 730 -2.22 40.94 -15.32
N VAL A 731 -1.26 40.44 -14.54
CA VAL A 731 -1.03 40.81 -13.13
C VAL A 731 0.19 41.73 -13.02
N PRO A 732 0.30 42.56 -11.97
CA PRO A 732 1.46 43.44 -11.78
C PRO A 732 2.78 42.66 -11.80
N ALA A 733 3.80 43.25 -12.40
CA ALA A 733 5.12 42.63 -12.52
C ALA A 733 5.71 42.30 -11.13
N GLY A 734 6.28 41.11 -10.99
CA GLY A 734 6.88 40.64 -9.74
C GLY A 734 5.90 40.10 -8.70
N CYS A 735 4.60 40.00 -9.02
CA CYS A 735 3.65 39.31 -8.15
C CYS A 735 3.93 37.80 -8.11
N GLU A 736 4.00 37.26 -6.89
CA GLU A 736 4.08 35.82 -6.64
C GLU A 736 2.69 35.24 -6.38
N ASN A 737 2.47 34.00 -6.82
CA ASN A 737 1.24 33.25 -6.62
C ASN A 737 -0.05 34.03 -6.99
N PRO A 738 -0.20 34.47 -8.25
CA PRO A 738 -1.40 35.19 -8.67
C PRO A 738 -2.62 34.28 -8.74
N GLU A 739 -3.80 34.87 -8.53
CA GLU A 739 -5.10 34.25 -8.78
C GLU A 739 -5.25 33.91 -10.27
N GLU A 740 -5.49 32.63 -10.56
CA GLU A 740 -5.68 32.12 -11.91
C GLU A 740 -6.84 31.12 -11.92
N ALA A 741 -7.86 31.31 -12.76
CA ALA A 741 -9.01 30.41 -12.86
C ALA A 741 -9.79 30.21 -11.53
N GLY A 742 -9.89 31.28 -10.72
CA GLY A 742 -10.69 31.30 -9.49
C GLY A 742 -9.99 30.76 -8.25
N VAL A 743 -8.65 30.68 -8.28
CA VAL A 743 -7.85 30.00 -7.26
C VAL A 743 -6.42 30.56 -7.18
N VAL A 744 -5.83 30.50 -5.99
CA VAL A 744 -4.40 30.72 -5.73
C VAL A 744 -3.84 29.44 -5.10
N SER A 745 -2.78 28.85 -5.66
CA SER A 745 -2.13 27.68 -5.08
C SER A 745 -0.66 27.95 -4.80
N VAL A 746 -0.22 27.64 -3.58
CA VAL A 746 1.11 27.96 -3.07
C VAL A 746 1.79 26.69 -2.55
N SER A 747 2.96 26.37 -3.12
CA SER A 747 3.85 25.32 -2.62
C SER A 747 4.81 25.89 -1.57
N VAL A 748 5.17 25.05 -0.59
CA VAL A 748 6.17 25.39 0.43
C VAL A 748 7.59 24.96 0.06
N THR A 749 7.75 24.30 -1.09
CA THR A 749 9.02 23.70 -1.54
C THR A 749 10.13 24.75 -1.61
N GLY A 750 11.31 24.40 -1.07
CA GLY A 750 12.49 25.28 -1.06
C GLY A 750 12.47 26.44 -0.06
N LEU A 751 11.39 26.64 0.71
CA LEU A 751 11.31 27.67 1.75
C LEU A 751 12.34 27.48 2.88
N ARG A 752 13.06 28.54 3.24
CA ARG A 752 13.98 28.55 4.39
C ARG A 752 13.61 29.66 5.37
N VAL A 753 13.13 29.29 6.55
CA VAL A 753 12.70 30.22 7.60
C VAL A 753 13.10 29.65 8.97
N ASP A 754 13.60 30.49 9.87
CA ASP A 754 13.94 30.07 11.25
C ASP A 754 12.69 29.54 11.98
N GLY A 755 12.86 28.45 12.71
CA GLY A 755 11.76 27.78 13.41
C GLY A 755 10.91 26.84 12.56
N PHE A 756 11.24 26.70 11.27
CA PHE A 756 10.69 25.70 10.36
C PHE A 756 11.80 24.84 9.75
N ARG A 757 11.50 23.56 9.51
CA ARG A 757 12.38 22.66 8.77
C ARG A 757 11.66 22.10 7.55
N LEU A 758 12.40 22.02 6.45
CA LEU A 758 11.96 21.32 5.25
C LEU A 758 12.39 19.87 5.30
N ILE A 759 11.46 18.99 4.95
CA ILE A 759 11.70 17.58 4.75
C ILE A 759 11.51 17.30 3.26
N SER A 760 12.63 17.04 2.57
CA SER A 760 12.62 16.84 1.12
C SER A 760 11.98 15.52 0.70
N TYR A 761 11.27 15.54 -0.43
CA TYR A 761 10.53 14.39 -0.96
C TYR A 761 9.42 13.85 -0.02
N LEU A 762 8.87 14.69 0.86
CA LEU A 762 7.71 14.35 1.70
C LEU A 762 6.48 15.24 1.41
N GLY A 763 6.57 16.14 0.42
CA GLY A 763 5.40 16.83 -0.11
C GLY A 763 4.40 15.84 -0.72
N ARG A 764 3.12 16.20 -0.72
CA ARG A 764 2.05 15.39 -1.32
C ARG A 764 2.18 15.39 -2.84
N GLU A 765 2.20 14.24 -3.52
CA GLU A 765 2.48 14.10 -4.97
C GLU A 765 3.92 14.47 -5.36
N GLU A 766 4.40 15.65 -4.99
CA GLU A 766 5.77 16.13 -5.25
C GLU A 766 6.18 17.25 -4.28
N GLY A 767 7.48 17.50 -4.19
CA GLY A 767 8.06 18.63 -3.44
C GLY A 767 8.38 18.31 -1.98
N ASP A 768 8.54 19.36 -1.19
CA ASP A 768 8.95 19.26 0.22
C ASP A 768 7.75 19.34 1.19
N LEU A 769 7.97 18.89 2.42
CA LEU A 769 7.10 19.14 3.56
C LEU A 769 7.71 20.20 4.48
N LEU A 770 6.93 21.22 4.85
CA LEU A 770 7.35 22.25 5.81
C LEU A 770 6.75 21.98 7.18
N GLU A 771 7.59 21.69 8.17
CA GLU A 771 7.19 21.48 9.56
C GLU A 771 7.62 22.64 10.45
N GLY A 772 6.70 23.12 11.30
CA GLY A 772 7.03 24.03 12.38
C GLY A 772 7.55 23.29 13.62
N TYR A 773 8.76 23.62 14.08
CA TYR A 773 9.36 22.98 15.27
C TYR A 773 9.61 23.95 16.43
N LYS A 774 9.49 25.27 16.20
CA LYS A 774 9.70 26.32 17.21
C LYS A 774 8.42 27.11 17.43
N GLU A 775 7.84 27.01 18.62
CA GLU A 775 6.62 27.73 19.00
C GLU A 775 6.75 29.24 18.72
N GLY A 776 5.69 29.81 18.12
CA GLY A 776 5.63 31.24 17.80
C GLY A 776 6.39 31.68 16.56
N ALA A 777 7.17 30.82 15.91
CA ALA A 777 7.79 31.11 14.61
C ALA A 777 6.72 31.34 13.54
N GLU A 778 7.02 32.22 12.56
CA GLU A 778 6.11 32.60 11.49
C GLU A 778 6.75 32.38 10.10
N ALA A 779 5.99 31.82 9.16
CA ALA A 779 6.34 31.70 7.75
C ALA A 779 5.29 32.42 6.89
N SER A 780 5.71 33.38 6.06
CA SER A 780 4.81 34.25 5.29
C SER A 780 4.96 34.03 3.79
N PHE A 781 3.82 33.97 3.09
CA PHE A 781 3.73 33.67 1.66
C PHE A 781 2.98 34.81 0.95
N PRO A 782 3.60 35.45 -0.06
CA PRO A 782 2.92 36.45 -0.87
C PRO A 782 1.87 35.80 -1.79
N VAL A 783 0.71 36.44 -1.91
CA VAL A 783 -0.36 36.07 -2.84
C VAL A 783 -0.92 37.32 -3.51
N TYR A 784 -1.49 37.18 -4.71
CA TYR A 784 -2.13 38.28 -5.42
C TYR A 784 -3.53 37.91 -5.89
N PHE A 785 -4.55 38.66 -5.44
CA PHE A 785 -5.94 38.47 -5.86
C PHE A 785 -6.34 39.48 -6.94
N SER A 786 -6.93 38.96 -8.00
CA SER A 786 -7.55 39.74 -9.08
C SER A 786 -9.02 40.04 -8.79
N SER A 787 -9.62 39.27 -7.88
CA SER A 787 -10.98 39.44 -7.32
C SER A 787 -10.94 40.00 -5.89
N GLU A 788 -12.09 40.45 -5.38
CA GLU A 788 -12.30 40.78 -3.97
C GLU A 788 -13.46 39.96 -3.41
N GLY A 789 -13.40 39.57 -2.14
CA GLY A 789 -14.44 38.73 -1.53
C GLY A 789 -13.99 37.99 -0.28
N GLU A 790 -14.89 37.18 0.25
CA GLU A 790 -14.56 36.16 1.26
C GLU A 790 -14.13 34.89 0.54
N PHE A 791 -12.94 34.39 0.85
CA PHE A 791 -12.35 33.24 0.15
C PHE A 791 -12.22 32.03 1.08
N LEU A 792 -12.12 30.84 0.48
CA LEU A 792 -11.91 29.59 1.21
C LEU A 792 -10.44 29.18 1.14
N LEU A 793 -9.76 29.08 2.28
CA LEU A 793 -8.43 28.50 2.40
C LEU A 793 -8.54 27.00 2.68
N GLU A 794 -7.89 26.18 1.86
CA GLU A 794 -7.66 24.74 2.03
C GLU A 794 -6.17 24.51 2.30
N ILE A 795 -5.84 23.92 3.45
CA ILE A 795 -4.46 23.63 3.87
C ILE A 795 -4.22 22.13 3.72
N HIS A 796 -3.16 21.75 3.00
CA HIS A 796 -2.77 20.35 2.84
C HIS A 796 -1.77 19.98 3.93
N ARG A 797 -2.31 19.59 5.08
CA ARG A 797 -1.53 19.17 6.23
C ARG A 797 -1.10 17.70 6.04
N PHE A 798 0.14 17.41 6.40
CA PHE A 798 0.62 16.03 6.50
C PHE A 798 -0.07 15.35 7.69
N PRO A 799 -0.68 14.16 7.51
CA PRO A 799 -1.61 13.62 8.49
C PRO A 799 -0.88 12.89 9.64
N SER A 800 0.17 13.48 10.23
CA SER A 800 0.76 12.95 11.46
C SER A 800 -0.26 12.87 12.61
N LEU A 801 -0.08 11.93 13.54
CA LEU A 801 -1.01 11.73 14.67
C LEU A 801 -0.39 12.18 16.01
N ASN A 802 -1.27 12.41 16.99
CA ASN A 802 -0.94 12.65 18.38
C ASN A 802 -2.17 12.35 19.26
N SER A 803 -2.37 11.08 19.62
CA SER A 803 -3.64 10.59 20.20
C SER A 803 -4.00 11.21 21.55
N THR A 804 -3.01 11.68 22.31
CA THR A 804 -3.18 12.30 23.62
C THR A 804 -3.13 13.83 23.58
N GLY A 805 -2.84 14.42 22.42
CA GLY A 805 -2.60 15.86 22.27
C GLY A 805 -3.48 16.55 21.24
N ARG A 806 -3.09 17.78 20.90
CA ARG A 806 -3.72 18.61 19.87
C ARG A 806 -2.69 18.96 18.80
N ILE A 807 -3.18 19.27 17.60
CA ILE A 807 -2.32 19.61 16.46
C ILE A 807 -2.87 20.85 15.78
N ARG A 808 -2.31 22.01 16.15
CA ARG A 808 -2.80 23.34 15.75
C ARG A 808 -1.73 24.17 15.06
N MET A 809 -2.20 25.07 14.20
CA MET A 809 -1.41 26.10 13.53
C MET A 809 -2.20 27.42 13.50
N GLY A 810 -1.51 28.53 13.62
CA GLY A 810 -2.09 29.86 13.42
C GLY A 810 -2.02 30.26 11.95
N VAL A 811 -3.08 30.89 11.45
CA VAL A 811 -3.15 31.49 10.10
C VAL A 811 -3.50 32.95 10.25
N LYS A 812 -2.72 33.84 9.66
CA LYS A 812 -2.93 35.29 9.69
C LYS A 812 -2.83 35.84 8.28
N ILE A 813 -3.75 36.72 7.90
CA ILE A 813 -3.66 37.47 6.64
C ILE A 813 -3.19 38.89 6.96
N ASP A 814 -2.13 39.33 6.29
CA ASP A 814 -1.49 40.64 6.47
C ASP A 814 -1.19 40.94 7.96
N ARG A 815 -1.71 42.06 8.48
CA ARG A 815 -1.64 42.48 9.88
C ARG A 815 -2.90 42.14 10.68
N GLY A 816 -3.71 41.21 10.16
CA GLY A 816 -4.97 40.78 10.75
C GLY A 816 -4.78 39.93 12.02
N THR A 817 -5.90 39.41 12.53
CA THR A 817 -5.90 38.50 13.69
C THR A 817 -5.44 37.10 13.29
N VAL A 818 -4.73 36.43 14.19
CA VAL A 818 -4.38 35.01 14.02
C VAL A 818 -5.64 34.17 14.23
N LEU A 819 -6.02 33.41 13.22
CA LEU A 819 -7.05 32.38 13.24
C LEU A 819 -6.39 31.03 13.52
N THR A 820 -6.96 30.23 14.41
CA THR A 820 -6.41 28.89 14.71
C THR A 820 -7.10 27.87 13.83
N VAL A 821 -6.31 27.02 13.18
CA VAL A 821 -6.75 25.80 12.51
C VAL A 821 -6.24 24.59 13.29
N GLU A 822 -7.08 23.57 13.41
CA GLU A 822 -6.82 22.36 14.20
C GLU A 822 -7.24 21.11 13.42
N SER A 823 -6.43 20.06 13.51
CA SER A 823 -6.85 18.74 13.04
C SER A 823 -7.73 18.04 14.07
N LEU A 824 -8.90 17.57 13.63
CA LEU A 824 -9.81 16.76 14.46
C LEU A 824 -9.47 15.26 14.40
N ALA A 825 -8.70 14.83 13.39
CA ALA A 825 -8.23 13.47 13.21
C ALA A 825 -6.86 13.26 13.89
N ASN A 826 -6.79 13.47 15.21
CA ASN A 826 -5.56 13.28 16.00
C ASN A 826 -5.29 11.83 16.43
N ASP A 827 -6.22 10.90 16.12
CA ASP A 827 -6.05 9.46 16.31
C ASP A 827 -6.79 8.66 15.22
N GLU A 828 -6.50 7.35 15.09
CA GLU A 828 -6.87 6.52 13.94
C GLU A 828 -8.38 6.22 13.78
N TRP A 829 -9.19 6.50 14.81
CA TRP A 829 -10.65 6.29 14.80
C TRP A 829 -11.45 7.59 14.90
N ARG A 830 -10.78 8.75 14.80
CA ARG A 830 -11.42 10.05 14.96
C ARG A 830 -11.64 10.74 13.62
N ASP A 831 -12.83 11.35 13.49
CA ASP A 831 -13.18 12.31 12.45
C ASP A 831 -12.87 11.78 11.03
N THR A 832 -12.06 12.50 10.25
CA THR A 832 -11.71 12.22 8.85
C THR A 832 -10.55 11.23 8.67
N TRP A 833 -10.04 10.55 9.72
CA TRP A 833 -8.83 9.74 9.60
C TRP A 833 -8.85 8.73 8.45
N THR A 834 -9.97 8.05 8.24
CA THR A 834 -10.12 7.08 7.14
C THR A 834 -9.89 7.72 5.78
N TYR A 835 -10.43 8.92 5.54
CA TYR A 835 -10.18 9.67 4.32
C TYR A 835 -8.72 10.13 4.25
N ASN A 836 -8.17 10.60 5.36
CA ASN A 836 -6.83 11.20 5.42
C ASN A 836 -5.72 10.20 5.14
N SER A 837 -5.79 9.03 5.77
CA SER A 837 -4.84 7.93 5.57
C SER A 837 -4.96 7.30 4.18
N THR A 838 -6.15 7.31 3.57
CA THR A 838 -6.37 6.80 2.20
C THR A 838 -5.77 7.74 1.13
N ASN A 839 -5.89 9.06 1.31
CA ASN A 839 -5.44 10.07 0.32
C ASN A 839 -4.14 10.80 0.72
N ASN A 840 -3.51 10.33 1.79
CA ASN A 840 -2.28 10.85 2.37
C ASN A 840 -2.28 12.38 2.55
N VAL A 841 -3.38 12.90 3.12
CA VAL A 841 -3.57 14.32 3.38
C VAL A 841 -4.63 14.55 4.44
N ASP A 842 -4.42 15.53 5.30
CA ASP A 842 -5.45 16.10 6.17
C ASP A 842 -5.81 17.49 5.61
N LYS A 843 -6.96 17.59 4.93
CA LYS A 843 -7.43 18.82 4.30
C LYS A 843 -8.18 19.67 5.31
N LEU A 844 -7.55 20.74 5.77
CA LEU A 844 -8.13 21.66 6.75
C LEU A 844 -8.66 22.90 6.05
N TYR A 845 -9.87 23.34 6.42
CA TYR A 845 -10.57 24.44 5.77
C TYR A 845 -10.74 25.63 6.70
N LEU A 846 -10.52 26.83 6.19
CA LEU A 846 -10.71 28.08 6.90
C LEU A 846 -11.36 29.12 5.99
N LYS A 847 -12.49 29.69 6.41
CA LYS A 847 -13.07 30.85 5.72
C LYS A 847 -12.26 32.09 6.08
N LEU A 848 -11.68 32.73 5.07
CA LEU A 848 -10.91 33.96 5.23
C LEU A 848 -11.84 35.17 5.38
N PRO A 849 -11.39 36.24 6.07
CA PRO A 849 -12.13 37.50 6.09
C PRO A 849 -12.24 38.07 4.67
N TYR A 850 -13.10 39.06 4.48
CA TYR A 850 -13.20 39.77 3.22
C TYR A 850 -11.84 40.38 2.82
N LEU A 851 -11.29 39.95 1.69
CA LEU A 851 -10.03 40.44 1.14
C LEU A 851 -10.28 41.37 -0.05
N LYS A 852 -9.48 42.42 -0.15
CA LYS A 852 -9.53 43.36 -1.26
C LYS A 852 -8.74 42.79 -2.45
N LYS A 853 -9.04 43.29 -3.65
CA LYS A 853 -8.19 43.04 -4.81
C LYS A 853 -6.79 43.60 -4.55
N GLY A 854 -5.75 42.83 -4.81
CA GLY A 854 -4.35 43.26 -4.67
C GLY A 854 -3.44 42.23 -4.01
N ALA A 855 -2.28 42.70 -3.56
CA ALA A 855 -1.26 41.88 -2.90
C ALA A 855 -1.60 41.69 -1.42
N HIS A 856 -1.47 40.45 -0.95
CA HIS A 856 -1.66 40.05 0.43
C HIS A 856 -0.54 39.11 0.89
N GLN A 857 -0.40 38.94 2.20
CA GLN A 857 0.46 37.92 2.78
C GLN A 857 -0.35 36.93 3.61
N VAL A 858 -0.15 35.64 3.37
CA VAL A 858 -0.65 34.56 4.22
C VAL A 858 0.49 34.10 5.13
N THR A 859 0.32 34.24 6.44
CA THR A 859 1.32 33.87 7.44
C THR A 859 0.83 32.67 8.25
N PHE A 860 1.64 31.61 8.30
CA PHE A 860 1.47 30.48 9.20
C PHE A 860 2.32 30.69 10.46
N LYS A 861 1.73 30.49 11.63
CA LYS A 861 2.38 30.64 12.94
C LYS A 861 2.35 29.33 13.71
N VAL A 862 3.51 28.84 14.13
CA VAL A 862 3.63 27.58 14.89
C VAL A 862 2.93 27.72 16.24
N ILE A 863 1.96 26.81 16.50
CA ILE A 863 1.29 26.68 17.80
C ILE A 863 1.73 25.36 18.45
N ASP A 864 1.43 24.23 17.82
CA ASP A 864 1.87 22.91 18.30
C ASP A 864 3.00 22.36 17.41
N PRO A 865 3.95 21.59 17.97
CA PRO A 865 4.97 20.88 17.17
C PRO A 865 4.30 19.85 16.25
N TYR A 866 5.06 19.35 15.26
CA TYR A 866 4.62 18.34 14.30
C TYR A 866 3.49 18.75 13.35
N PHE A 867 3.00 19.99 13.43
CA PHE A 867 2.14 20.54 12.38
C PHE A 867 3.00 20.83 11.14
N ALA A 868 2.74 20.09 10.07
CA ALA A 868 3.48 20.19 8.82
C ALA A 868 2.54 20.30 7.63
N ILE A 869 2.91 21.13 6.65
CA ILE A 869 2.11 21.40 5.45
C ILE A 869 2.95 21.19 4.19
N SER A 870 2.32 20.73 3.11
CA SER A 870 2.97 20.60 1.80
C SER A 870 2.58 21.73 0.84
N ARG A 871 1.35 22.24 0.98
CA ARG A 871 0.81 23.37 0.20
C ARG A 871 -0.45 23.93 0.85
N PHE A 872 -0.93 25.02 0.30
CA PHE A 872 -2.29 25.51 0.53
C PHE A 872 -2.91 26.10 -0.74
N VAL A 873 -4.23 26.10 -0.80
CA VAL A 873 -5.03 26.61 -1.91
C VAL A 873 -6.05 27.60 -1.37
N ILE A 874 -6.22 28.74 -2.04
CA ILE A 874 -7.26 29.72 -1.73
C ILE A 874 -8.21 29.76 -2.92
N TYR A 875 -9.47 29.37 -2.71
CA TYR A 875 -10.51 29.43 -3.72
C TYR A 875 -11.22 30.78 -3.67
N THR A 876 -11.17 31.51 -4.78
CA THR A 876 -11.86 32.80 -4.99
C THR A 876 -13.21 32.63 -5.69
N LYS A 877 -13.51 31.41 -6.16
CA LYS A 877 -14.82 30.96 -6.66
C LYS A 877 -15.28 29.71 -5.89
N GLU A 878 -16.47 29.20 -6.22
CA GLU A 878 -16.95 27.92 -5.71
C GLU A 878 -15.95 26.79 -6.05
N ARG A 879 -15.58 26.01 -5.03
CA ARG A 879 -14.59 24.94 -5.16
C ARG A 879 -15.17 23.79 -5.99
N ALA A 880 -14.57 23.51 -7.14
CA ALA A 880 -14.76 22.24 -7.83
C ALA A 880 -14.04 21.09 -7.09
N GLU A 881 -14.70 19.94 -6.96
CA GLU A 881 -14.12 18.76 -6.30
C GLU A 881 -12.88 18.24 -7.03
N ASN A 882 -11.81 18.01 -6.26
CA ASN A 882 -10.50 17.57 -6.72
C ASN A 882 -9.77 16.87 -5.57
N ASN A 883 -8.81 16.00 -5.90
CA ASN A 883 -8.06 15.28 -4.88
C ASN A 883 -6.78 16.02 -4.50
N LEU A 884 -5.94 16.40 -5.47
CA LEU A 884 -4.56 16.86 -5.28
C LEU A 884 -4.45 18.36 -4.98
N GLY A 885 -5.54 19.10 -5.04
CA GLY A 885 -5.56 20.56 -5.06
C GLY A 885 -5.38 21.03 -6.49
N ILE A 886 -4.38 21.90 -6.70
CA ILE A 886 -4.06 22.43 -8.03
C ILE A 886 -2.60 22.15 -8.30
N ILE A 887 -2.34 21.40 -9.35
CA ILE A 887 -0.98 21.17 -9.85
C ILE A 887 -0.67 22.36 -10.76
N CYS A 888 -0.15 23.44 -10.17
CA CYS A 888 0.20 24.65 -10.92
C CYS A 888 1.13 24.34 -12.10
N ALA A 889 0.63 24.52 -13.33
CA ALA A 889 1.45 24.47 -14.56
C ALA A 889 2.63 25.46 -14.53
N GLY A 890 2.56 26.52 -13.71
CA GLY A 890 3.64 27.52 -13.59
C GLY A 890 4.75 27.21 -12.59
N GLN A 891 4.72 26.10 -11.85
CA GLN A 891 5.87 25.66 -11.03
C GLN A 891 6.72 24.56 -11.71
N VAL A 892 6.24 24.06 -12.85
CA VAL A 892 6.95 23.08 -13.65
C VAL A 892 7.08 23.68 -15.04
N ASN A 893 8.23 24.29 -15.32
CA ASN A 893 8.65 24.74 -16.64
C ASN A 893 8.94 23.52 -17.56
N ARG A 894 8.08 22.50 -17.53
CA ARG A 894 8.13 21.35 -18.42
C ARG A 894 6.97 21.51 -19.39
N GLU A 895 7.32 21.48 -20.68
CA GLU A 895 6.34 21.28 -21.73
C GLU A 895 5.43 20.12 -21.31
N PHE A 896 4.10 20.33 -21.36
CA PHE A 896 3.18 19.19 -21.28
C PHE A 896 3.67 18.20 -22.34
N PRO A 897 4.07 16.96 -21.98
CA PRO A 897 4.35 15.96 -22.99
C PRO A 897 3.09 15.87 -23.85
N ARG A 898 3.24 15.84 -25.18
CA ARG A 898 2.09 15.80 -26.10
C ARG A 898 1.15 14.67 -25.65
N GLU A 899 -0.01 15.01 -25.09
CA GLU A 899 -0.98 14.04 -24.55
C GLU A 899 -1.38 13.01 -25.61
N GLN A 900 -1.31 13.39 -26.90
CA GLN A 900 -1.42 12.47 -28.04
C GLN A 900 -0.51 11.24 -27.96
N ALA A 901 0.63 11.27 -27.27
CA ALA A 901 1.50 10.11 -27.12
C ALA A 901 0.88 9.02 -26.21
N LEU A 902 0.08 9.42 -25.21
CA LEU A 902 -0.67 8.51 -24.32
C LEU A 902 -2.00 8.06 -24.92
N LEU A 903 -2.61 8.88 -25.78
CA LEU A 903 -3.89 8.59 -26.44
C LEU A 903 -3.75 7.79 -27.75
N ASN A 904 -2.56 7.27 -28.05
CA ASN A 904 -2.30 6.48 -29.24
C ASN A 904 -2.61 4.99 -28.99
N ASN A 905 -3.71 4.54 -29.58
CA ASN A 905 -4.29 3.22 -29.36
C ASN A 905 -3.29 2.07 -29.54
N GLY A 906 -3.33 1.09 -28.63
CA GLY A 906 -2.58 -0.17 -28.75
C GLY A 906 -1.10 -0.13 -28.35
N ARG A 907 -0.52 1.05 -28.09
CA ARG A 907 0.90 1.19 -27.71
C ARG A 907 1.27 0.44 -26.43
N ILE A 908 0.36 0.37 -25.45
CA ILE A 908 0.65 -0.29 -24.18
C ILE A 908 0.82 -1.80 -24.37
N LEU A 909 0.04 -2.41 -25.27
CA LEU A 909 0.19 -3.82 -25.61
C LEU A 909 1.50 -4.05 -26.35
N ASP A 910 1.83 -3.24 -27.35
CA ASP A 910 3.11 -3.32 -28.08
C ASP A 910 4.33 -3.17 -27.15
N TRP A 911 4.27 -2.24 -26.20
CA TRP A 911 5.31 -2.10 -25.17
C TRP A 911 5.37 -3.34 -24.28
N SER A 912 4.22 -3.79 -23.76
CA SER A 912 4.17 -4.95 -22.86
C SER A 912 4.60 -6.26 -23.54
N ASP A 913 4.30 -6.44 -24.83
CA ASP A 913 4.66 -7.62 -25.61
C ASP A 913 6.15 -7.65 -25.92
N ARG A 914 6.75 -6.48 -26.16
CA ARG A 914 8.20 -6.37 -26.32
C ARG A 914 8.93 -6.59 -25.00
N PHE A 915 8.38 -6.10 -23.89
CA PHE A 915 9.04 -6.19 -22.58
C PHE A 915 8.86 -7.58 -21.94
N TYR A 916 7.63 -8.02 -21.75
CA TYR A 916 7.29 -9.26 -21.03
C TYR A 916 7.17 -10.49 -21.94
N GLY A 917 7.20 -10.28 -23.26
CA GLY A 917 6.73 -11.25 -24.24
C GLY A 917 5.20 -11.20 -24.40
N ALA A 918 4.68 -12.05 -25.30
CA ALA A 918 3.26 -12.17 -25.58
C ALA A 918 2.68 -13.51 -25.07
N PRO A 919 2.68 -13.78 -23.74
CA PRO A 919 2.06 -15.00 -23.23
C PRO A 919 0.55 -14.96 -23.44
N GLU A 920 -0.03 -16.12 -23.75
CA GLU A 920 -1.48 -16.26 -23.81
C GLU A 920 -2.08 -16.07 -22.41
N LEU A 921 -2.99 -15.10 -22.29
CA LEU A 921 -3.71 -14.84 -21.04
C LEU A 921 -4.97 -15.72 -21.01
N LYS A 922 -5.09 -16.57 -19.99
CA LYS A 922 -6.31 -17.37 -19.76
C LYS A 922 -7.47 -16.53 -19.21
N PRO A 923 -8.73 -16.96 -19.32
CA PRO A 923 -9.82 -16.35 -18.55
C PRO A 923 -9.52 -16.32 -17.05
N ARG A 924 -10.06 -15.32 -16.35
CA ARG A 924 -9.98 -15.28 -14.89
C ARG A 924 -10.91 -16.34 -14.29
N LYS A 925 -10.60 -16.77 -13.07
CA LYS A 925 -11.42 -17.74 -12.33
C LYS A 925 -12.82 -17.16 -12.08
N GLU A 926 -13.84 -17.97 -12.29
CA GLU A 926 -15.22 -17.67 -11.88
C GLU A 926 -15.44 -18.10 -10.44
N ILE A 927 -16.13 -17.25 -9.67
CA ILE A 927 -16.23 -17.37 -8.21
C ILE A 927 -17.70 -17.53 -7.83
N TYR A 928 -18.00 -18.56 -7.07
CA TYR A 928 -19.34 -18.93 -6.64
C TYR A 928 -19.43 -18.93 -5.12
N ALA A 929 -20.37 -18.14 -4.61
CA ALA A 929 -20.67 -18.07 -3.20
C ALA A 929 -21.17 -19.40 -2.66
N ASN A 930 -20.57 -19.86 -1.55
CA ASN A 930 -21.09 -21.00 -0.82
C ASN A 930 -22.33 -20.59 0.00
N ARG A 931 -23.48 -21.20 -0.30
CA ARG A 931 -24.77 -20.92 0.36
C ARG A 931 -24.75 -21.17 1.87
N GLU A 932 -23.93 -22.10 2.35
CA GLU A 932 -23.85 -22.46 3.77
C GLU A 932 -22.98 -21.48 4.58
N VAL A 933 -22.19 -20.63 3.91
CA VAL A 933 -21.25 -19.72 4.56
C VAL A 933 -21.80 -18.30 4.58
N THR A 934 -22.27 -17.88 5.75
CA THR A 934 -22.88 -16.55 5.99
C THR A 934 -22.04 -15.64 6.89
N ARG A 935 -20.97 -16.16 7.50
CA ARG A 935 -20.05 -15.35 8.31
C ARG A 935 -18.90 -14.84 7.46
N ASP A 936 -18.48 -13.61 7.74
CA ASP A 936 -17.26 -13.05 7.17
C ASP A 936 -16.06 -13.84 7.70
N SER A 937 -15.11 -14.15 6.81
CA SER A 937 -13.92 -14.96 7.10
C SER A 937 -12.73 -14.40 6.33
N LEU A 938 -11.55 -14.58 6.92
CA LEU A 938 -10.26 -14.28 6.27
C LEU A 938 -9.77 -15.45 5.39
N VAL A 939 -10.43 -16.61 5.48
CA VAL A 939 -10.14 -17.79 4.66
C VAL A 939 -11.09 -17.84 3.48
N ALA A 940 -10.57 -18.16 2.30
CA ALA A 940 -11.35 -18.48 1.12
C ALA A 940 -12.37 -19.60 1.41
N THR A 941 -13.66 -19.30 1.28
CA THR A 941 -14.74 -20.28 1.42
C THR A 941 -15.56 -20.45 0.14
N ASP A 942 -15.30 -19.60 -0.86
CA ASP A 942 -15.93 -19.70 -2.17
C ASP A 942 -15.42 -20.88 -2.99
N HIS A 943 -16.26 -21.32 -3.93
CA HIS A 943 -15.88 -22.29 -4.96
C HIS A 943 -15.35 -21.52 -6.18
N PHE A 944 -14.25 -21.99 -6.74
CA PHE A 944 -13.59 -21.38 -7.89
C PHE A 944 -13.59 -22.36 -9.06
N GLU A 945 -13.92 -21.88 -10.25
CA GLU A 945 -13.77 -22.61 -11.51
C GLU A 945 -12.84 -21.84 -12.44
N GLU A 946 -11.88 -22.51 -13.06
CA GLU A 946 -10.95 -21.90 -14.02
C GLU A 946 -11.40 -22.25 -15.44
N PRO A 947 -12.00 -21.30 -16.19
CA PRO A 947 -12.47 -21.57 -17.54
C PRO A 947 -11.31 -21.88 -18.48
N VAL A 948 -11.53 -22.81 -19.41
CA VAL A 948 -10.51 -23.23 -20.39
C VAL A 948 -10.35 -22.23 -21.54
N GLU A 949 -11.40 -21.48 -21.86
CA GLU A 949 -11.44 -20.50 -22.95
C GLU A 949 -12.40 -19.35 -22.64
N TYR A 950 -12.22 -18.22 -23.33
CA TYR A 950 -13.12 -17.06 -23.19
C TYR A 950 -14.49 -17.34 -23.81
N GLY A 951 -15.54 -16.75 -23.24
CA GLY A 951 -16.87 -16.77 -23.85
C GLY A 951 -16.95 -15.98 -25.15
N LYS A 952 -18.01 -16.23 -25.93
CA LYS A 952 -18.26 -15.51 -27.17
C LYS A 952 -18.62 -14.06 -26.89
N THR A 953 -18.03 -13.15 -27.66
CA THR A 953 -18.29 -11.71 -27.53
C THR A 953 -19.65 -11.32 -28.08
N LYS A 954 -20.28 -10.32 -27.46
CA LYS A 954 -21.50 -9.65 -27.93
C LYS A 954 -21.30 -8.14 -27.97
N SER A 955 -21.93 -7.49 -28.94
CA SER A 955 -22.08 -6.05 -28.95
C SER A 955 -23.10 -5.60 -27.89
N PRO A 956 -23.00 -4.36 -27.38
CA PRO A 956 -24.01 -3.78 -26.48
C PRO A 956 -25.44 -3.94 -27.01
N LYS A 957 -25.64 -3.73 -28.32
CA LYS A 957 -26.95 -3.88 -28.97
C LYS A 957 -27.48 -5.32 -28.94
N GLU A 958 -26.62 -6.32 -29.12
CA GLU A 958 -27.01 -7.73 -29.02
C GLU A 958 -27.43 -8.11 -27.61
N VAL A 959 -26.73 -7.60 -26.58
CA VAL A 959 -27.12 -7.80 -25.18
C VAL A 959 -28.48 -7.16 -24.87
N LEU A 960 -28.68 -5.91 -25.29
CA LEU A 960 -29.90 -5.14 -24.98
C LEU A 960 -31.13 -5.63 -25.74
N THR A 961 -30.97 -6.33 -26.87
CA THR A 961 -32.10 -6.85 -27.68
C THR A 961 -33.03 -7.75 -26.86
N ALA A 962 -32.50 -8.47 -25.86
CA ALA A 962 -33.30 -9.34 -24.99
C ALA A 962 -34.39 -8.58 -24.20
N ALA A 963 -34.21 -7.28 -23.95
CA ALA A 963 -35.18 -6.43 -23.25
C ALA A 963 -36.55 -6.40 -23.95
N HIS A 964 -36.61 -6.62 -25.26
CA HIS A 964 -37.85 -6.54 -26.04
C HIS A 964 -38.63 -7.86 -26.12
N SER A 965 -38.32 -8.82 -25.26
CA SER A 965 -38.98 -10.12 -25.25
C SER A 965 -39.19 -10.66 -23.84
N LEU A 966 -40.22 -11.49 -23.68
CA LEU A 966 -40.48 -12.19 -22.42
C LEU A 966 -39.36 -13.19 -22.11
N PHE A 967 -38.77 -13.11 -20.91
CA PHE A 967 -37.74 -14.04 -20.45
C PHE A 967 -38.37 -15.40 -20.13
N CYS A 968 -38.38 -16.29 -21.11
CA CYS A 968 -38.99 -17.61 -20.99
C CYS A 968 -38.02 -18.63 -20.43
N GLU A 969 -38.50 -19.47 -19.53
CA GLU A 969 -37.82 -20.67 -19.10
C GLU A 969 -37.53 -21.63 -20.26
N LYS A 970 -36.31 -22.17 -20.29
CA LYS A 970 -35.87 -23.24 -21.18
C LYS A 970 -35.09 -24.27 -20.37
N ASP A 971 -35.47 -25.53 -20.48
CA ASP A 971 -34.82 -26.66 -19.79
C ASP A 971 -34.66 -26.47 -18.27
N GLY A 972 -35.63 -25.83 -17.61
CA GLY A 972 -35.58 -25.59 -16.17
C GLY A 972 -34.92 -24.27 -15.76
N VAL A 973 -34.50 -23.43 -16.72
CA VAL A 973 -33.63 -22.27 -16.49
C VAL A 973 -34.19 -21.00 -17.12
N VAL A 974 -34.07 -19.87 -16.41
CA VAL A 974 -34.25 -18.51 -16.95
C VAL A 974 -32.92 -17.76 -16.82
N LYS A 975 -32.43 -17.22 -17.93
CA LYS A 975 -31.20 -16.42 -18.03
C LYS A 975 -31.57 -14.97 -18.35
N ILE A 976 -31.00 -14.02 -17.62
CA ILE A 976 -31.28 -12.58 -17.79
C ILE A 976 -29.97 -11.81 -17.73
N ASP A 977 -29.69 -10.98 -18.74
CA ASP A 977 -28.66 -9.95 -18.66
C ASP A 977 -29.25 -8.72 -17.96
N ALA A 978 -28.75 -8.38 -16.78
CA ALA A 978 -29.38 -7.40 -15.89
C ALA A 978 -29.40 -5.98 -16.49
N VAL A 979 -28.50 -5.67 -17.42
CA VAL A 979 -28.51 -4.38 -18.12
C VAL A 979 -29.78 -4.15 -18.94
N THR A 980 -30.51 -5.20 -19.33
CA THR A 980 -31.73 -5.08 -20.15
C THR A 980 -32.82 -4.22 -19.49
N ALA A 981 -32.83 -4.10 -18.16
CA ALA A 981 -33.73 -3.20 -17.44
C ALA A 981 -33.52 -1.72 -17.79
N TYR A 982 -32.34 -1.34 -18.29
CA TYR A 982 -32.03 0.02 -18.70
C TYR A 982 -32.91 0.51 -19.88
N GLU A 983 -33.40 -0.41 -20.73
CA GLU A 983 -34.19 -0.08 -21.93
C GLU A 983 -35.63 0.40 -21.64
N GLN A 984 -36.11 0.29 -20.39
CA GLN A 984 -37.45 0.72 -19.98
C GLN A 984 -38.59 0.14 -20.83
N THR A 985 -38.57 -1.17 -21.06
CA THR A 985 -39.60 -1.90 -21.83
C THR A 985 -40.68 -2.49 -20.92
N GLU A 986 -41.75 -3.05 -21.49
CA GLU A 986 -42.76 -3.79 -20.71
C GLU A 986 -42.23 -5.10 -20.09
N PHE A 987 -41.08 -5.61 -20.55
CA PHE A 987 -40.48 -6.86 -20.07
C PHE A 987 -39.28 -6.64 -19.15
N ALA A 988 -38.61 -5.49 -19.22
CA ALA A 988 -37.46 -5.15 -18.40
C ALA A 988 -37.40 -3.64 -18.17
N TYR A 989 -37.42 -3.20 -16.92
CA TYR A 989 -37.42 -1.77 -16.56
C TYR A 989 -36.82 -1.53 -15.18
N THR A 990 -36.39 -0.29 -14.91
CA THR A 990 -35.90 0.12 -13.58
C THR A 990 -36.88 1.06 -12.90
N GLU A 991 -36.97 1.01 -11.58
CA GLU A 991 -37.68 2.05 -10.80
C GLU A 991 -36.76 2.60 -9.71
N ASN A 992 -36.93 3.88 -9.37
CA ASN A 992 -36.20 4.61 -8.33
C ASN A 992 -34.67 4.63 -8.54
N GLY A 993 -34.01 5.76 -8.26
CA GLY A 993 -32.54 5.87 -8.36
C GLY A 993 -31.97 6.28 -9.73
N GLN A 994 -30.67 6.59 -9.75
CA GLN A 994 -29.94 7.05 -10.93
C GLN A 994 -29.16 5.88 -11.55
N TRP A 995 -29.87 5.05 -12.31
CA TRP A 995 -29.30 3.88 -12.98
C TRP A 995 -28.40 4.24 -14.16
N GLN A 996 -27.28 3.53 -14.24
CA GLN A 996 -26.29 3.60 -15.31
C GLN A 996 -25.82 2.19 -15.64
N TYR A 997 -25.12 2.04 -16.75
CA TYR A 997 -24.49 0.78 -17.13
C TYR A 997 -22.98 0.95 -17.27
N CYS A 998 -22.25 -0.15 -17.23
CA CYS A 998 -20.81 -0.21 -17.41
C CYS A 998 -20.40 -1.56 -18.02
N SER A 999 -19.15 -1.68 -18.48
CA SER A 999 -18.60 -2.94 -18.97
C SER A 999 -18.47 -4.00 -17.85
N SER A 1000 -18.62 -5.27 -18.20
CA SER A 1000 -18.40 -6.40 -17.30
C SER A 1000 -17.42 -7.44 -17.88
N GLU A 1001 -17.15 -8.53 -17.13
CA GLU A 1001 -16.27 -9.63 -17.59
C GLU A 1001 -17.00 -10.67 -18.45
N SER A 1002 -18.33 -10.61 -18.51
CA SER A 1002 -19.12 -11.58 -19.24
C SER A 1002 -19.00 -11.43 -20.75
N TYR A 1003 -19.40 -12.47 -21.51
CA TYR A 1003 -19.29 -12.53 -22.97
C TYR A 1003 -17.86 -12.26 -23.45
N GLY A 1004 -16.87 -12.96 -22.88
CA GLY A 1004 -15.46 -12.75 -23.24
C GLY A 1004 -15.00 -11.30 -23.01
N ARG A 1005 -15.42 -10.67 -21.90
CA ARG A 1005 -15.11 -9.28 -21.50
C ARG A 1005 -15.76 -8.19 -22.36
N SER A 1006 -16.85 -8.52 -23.08
CA SER A 1006 -17.65 -7.55 -23.86
C SER A 1006 -19.05 -7.27 -23.27
N GLY A 1007 -19.39 -7.93 -22.16
CA GLY A 1007 -20.66 -7.80 -21.47
C GLY A 1007 -20.88 -6.45 -20.79
N LEU A 1008 -22.08 -6.31 -20.23
CA LEU A 1008 -22.54 -5.10 -19.56
C LEU A 1008 -23.13 -5.43 -18.20
N ALA A 1009 -22.91 -4.54 -17.25
CA ALA A 1009 -23.56 -4.56 -15.94
C ALA A 1009 -24.31 -3.24 -15.71
N ILE A 1010 -25.34 -3.29 -14.86
CA ILE A 1010 -26.13 -2.13 -14.43
C ILE A 1010 -25.83 -1.78 -12.97
N TYR A 1011 -25.79 -0.49 -12.65
CA TYR A 1011 -25.44 0.01 -11.32
C TYR A 1011 -25.81 1.47 -11.09
N MET A 1012 -25.54 1.95 -9.88
CA MET A 1012 -25.57 3.37 -9.51
C MET A 1012 -24.15 3.84 -9.17
N ARG A 1013 -23.57 4.73 -9.97
CA ARG A 1013 -22.16 5.17 -9.84
C ARG A 1013 -21.89 6.04 -8.63
N LYS A 1014 -22.83 6.91 -8.24
CA LYS A 1014 -22.65 7.82 -7.11
C LYS A 1014 -22.52 7.03 -5.81
N ARG A 1015 -21.32 7.04 -5.21
CA ARG A 1015 -21.00 6.28 -3.99
C ARG A 1015 -21.74 6.75 -2.75
N GLY A 1016 -21.77 5.87 -1.74
CA GLY A 1016 -22.22 6.16 -0.39
C GLY A 1016 -23.74 6.28 -0.22
N GLN A 1017 -24.53 6.01 -1.26
CA GLN A 1017 -25.99 6.00 -1.14
C GLN A 1017 -26.45 4.64 -0.61
N GLN A 1018 -27.31 4.65 0.40
CA GLN A 1018 -27.89 3.46 1.00
C GLN A 1018 -29.38 3.65 1.28
N TRP A 1019 -30.15 2.58 1.14
CA TRP A 1019 -31.59 2.53 1.39
C TRP A 1019 -31.89 1.54 2.51
N LYS A 1020 -32.86 1.86 3.37
CA LYS A 1020 -33.19 1.04 4.54
C LYS A 1020 -34.26 -0.02 4.26
N GLN A 1021 -35.25 0.33 3.44
CA GLN A 1021 -36.41 -0.49 3.11
C GLN A 1021 -36.36 -0.89 1.63
N GLU A 1022 -36.72 -2.13 1.33
CA GLU A 1022 -36.72 -2.70 -0.02
C GLU A 1022 -37.69 -1.98 -0.96
N GLU A 1023 -38.84 -1.56 -0.45
CA GLU A 1023 -39.91 -0.92 -1.23
C GLU A 1023 -39.52 0.49 -1.69
N GLU A 1024 -38.63 1.16 -0.97
CA GLU A 1024 -38.11 2.50 -1.29
C GLU A 1024 -36.80 2.44 -2.09
N ALA A 1025 -36.18 1.26 -2.18
CA ALA A 1025 -34.90 1.09 -2.83
C ALA A 1025 -35.04 1.12 -4.37
N PRO A 1026 -34.02 1.64 -5.08
CA PRO A 1026 -33.83 1.42 -6.50
C PRO A 1026 -33.96 -0.06 -6.83
N ASN A 1027 -34.73 -0.38 -7.88
CA ASN A 1027 -34.97 -1.77 -8.24
C ASN A 1027 -34.93 -2.02 -9.76
N LEU A 1028 -34.65 -3.28 -10.09
CA LEU A 1028 -34.65 -3.82 -11.45
C LEU A 1028 -35.82 -4.80 -11.58
N ASN A 1029 -36.64 -4.67 -12.62
CA ASN A 1029 -37.83 -5.49 -12.82
C ASN A 1029 -37.76 -6.25 -14.14
N TYR A 1030 -38.15 -7.52 -14.13
CA TYR A 1030 -38.15 -8.40 -15.30
C TYR A 1030 -39.41 -9.26 -15.37
N GLN A 1031 -40.07 -9.28 -16.53
CA GLN A 1031 -41.19 -10.17 -16.79
C GLN A 1031 -40.66 -11.54 -17.25
N ILE A 1032 -40.87 -12.56 -16.43
CA ILE A 1032 -40.43 -13.93 -16.69
C ILE A 1032 -41.63 -14.84 -16.97
N ARG A 1033 -41.40 -15.97 -17.66
CA ARG A 1033 -42.36 -17.06 -17.77
C ARG A 1033 -41.75 -18.37 -17.32
N CYS A 1034 -42.41 -19.03 -16.38
CA CYS A 1034 -42.00 -20.29 -15.77
C CYS A 1034 -43.11 -21.34 -15.91
N ASP A 1035 -42.78 -22.64 -15.96
CA ASP A 1035 -43.81 -23.71 -15.88
C ASP A 1035 -44.20 -24.09 -14.42
N GLY A 1036 -43.60 -23.44 -13.43
CA GLY A 1036 -43.88 -23.59 -12.01
C GLY A 1036 -42.95 -24.56 -11.27
N GLY A 1037 -42.68 -24.26 -10.00
CA GLY A 1037 -41.75 -25.01 -9.15
C GLY A 1037 -40.96 -24.10 -8.19
N THR A 1038 -39.94 -24.66 -7.56
CA THR A 1038 -38.96 -23.89 -6.77
C THR A 1038 -37.73 -23.62 -7.59
N TYR A 1039 -37.26 -22.38 -7.62
CA TYR A 1039 -36.09 -21.93 -8.38
C TYR A 1039 -35.02 -21.39 -7.44
N ASP A 1040 -33.78 -21.79 -7.63
CA ASP A 1040 -32.64 -21.10 -7.07
C ASP A 1040 -32.33 -19.86 -7.91
N PHE A 1041 -32.36 -18.71 -7.26
CA PHE A 1041 -32.06 -17.42 -7.86
C PHE A 1041 -30.63 -17.00 -7.55
N TRP A 1042 -29.82 -16.91 -8.58
CA TRP A 1042 -28.42 -16.49 -8.54
C TRP A 1042 -28.24 -15.12 -9.18
N VAL A 1043 -27.33 -14.33 -8.62
CA VAL A 1043 -26.96 -13.00 -9.11
C VAL A 1043 -25.45 -12.91 -9.27
N LEU A 1044 -24.98 -12.55 -10.47
CA LEU A 1044 -23.58 -12.23 -10.74
C LEU A 1044 -23.36 -10.75 -10.51
N LEU A 1045 -22.50 -10.40 -9.56
CA LEU A 1045 -22.25 -9.02 -9.21
C LEU A 1045 -20.80 -8.74 -8.81
N ARG A 1046 -20.44 -7.46 -8.86
CA ARG A 1046 -19.24 -6.88 -8.26
C ARG A 1046 -19.64 -5.77 -7.30
N ILE A 1047 -18.98 -5.69 -6.15
CA ILE A 1047 -19.34 -4.77 -5.06
C ILE A 1047 -18.26 -3.70 -4.89
N ASP A 1048 -18.66 -2.52 -4.41
CA ASP A 1048 -17.74 -1.47 -3.97
C ASP A 1048 -17.14 -1.84 -2.59
N PRO A 1049 -15.81 -1.84 -2.43
CA PRO A 1049 -15.16 -2.30 -1.20
C PRO A 1049 -15.43 -1.41 0.02
N ALA A 1050 -15.93 -0.18 -0.16
CA ALA A 1050 -16.01 0.82 0.91
C ALA A 1050 -17.22 0.70 1.85
N SER A 1051 -18.23 -0.15 1.58
CA SER A 1051 -19.43 -0.26 2.42
C SER A 1051 -20.21 -1.56 2.23
N PRO A 1052 -20.87 -2.09 3.29
CA PRO A 1052 -21.73 -3.26 3.14
C PRO A 1052 -22.91 -2.96 2.20
N SER A 1053 -23.15 -3.88 1.28
CA SER A 1053 -24.25 -3.82 0.31
C SER A 1053 -25.29 -4.91 0.59
N TYR A 1054 -26.55 -4.60 0.28
CA TYR A 1054 -27.68 -5.50 0.47
C TYR A 1054 -28.55 -5.56 -0.79
N LEU A 1055 -29.14 -6.73 -1.04
CA LEU A 1055 -30.14 -6.96 -2.09
C LEU A 1055 -31.42 -7.51 -1.47
N GLY A 1056 -32.56 -7.07 -2.01
CA GLY A 1056 -33.87 -7.66 -1.79
C GLY A 1056 -34.40 -8.28 -3.08
N VAL A 1057 -35.25 -9.30 -2.99
CA VAL A 1057 -35.91 -9.91 -4.15
C VAL A 1057 -37.40 -10.05 -3.91
N ALA A 1058 -38.22 -9.75 -4.91
CA ALA A 1058 -39.66 -9.96 -4.89
C ALA A 1058 -40.14 -10.71 -6.13
N ALA A 1059 -41.23 -11.45 -5.97
CA ALA A 1059 -42.02 -11.99 -7.06
C ALA A 1059 -43.45 -11.43 -6.98
N ASP A 1060 -43.91 -10.82 -8.07
CA ASP A 1060 -45.23 -10.19 -8.19
C ASP A 1060 -45.51 -9.18 -7.05
N GLY A 1061 -44.49 -8.39 -6.69
CA GLY A 1061 -44.56 -7.38 -5.64
C GLY A 1061 -44.44 -7.90 -4.20
N ASN A 1062 -44.29 -9.21 -4.00
CA ASN A 1062 -44.10 -9.80 -2.67
C ASN A 1062 -42.62 -10.05 -2.40
N PHE A 1063 -42.01 -9.24 -1.55
CA PHE A 1063 -40.61 -9.42 -1.14
C PHE A 1063 -40.44 -10.70 -0.32
N VAL A 1064 -39.36 -11.43 -0.63
CA VAL A 1064 -38.92 -12.57 0.15
C VAL A 1064 -38.42 -12.07 1.50
N ASP A 1065 -38.84 -12.73 2.58
CA ASP A 1065 -38.35 -12.42 3.92
C ASP A 1065 -36.82 -12.45 3.96
N ARG A 1066 -36.19 -11.40 4.51
CA ARG A 1066 -34.73 -11.26 4.55
C ARG A 1066 -34.06 -12.51 5.11
N THR A 1067 -34.65 -13.18 6.10
CA THR A 1067 -34.07 -14.38 6.74
C THR A 1067 -33.95 -15.58 5.80
N LEU A 1068 -34.66 -15.57 4.66
CA LEU A 1068 -34.62 -16.59 3.63
C LEU A 1068 -33.63 -16.25 2.49
N LEU A 1069 -33.06 -15.04 2.50
CA LEU A 1069 -32.04 -14.62 1.55
C LEU A 1069 -30.66 -15.11 1.98
N TYR A 1070 -29.78 -15.31 1.01
CA TYR A 1070 -28.35 -15.52 1.27
C TYR A 1070 -27.83 -14.39 2.16
N ASN A 1071 -27.28 -14.77 3.31
CA ASN A 1071 -26.72 -13.85 4.30
C ASN A 1071 -27.65 -12.67 4.66
N SER A 1072 -28.95 -12.95 4.78
CA SER A 1072 -29.95 -11.92 5.06
C SER A 1072 -29.99 -10.77 4.04
N GLY A 1073 -29.65 -11.08 2.78
CA GLY A 1073 -29.54 -10.12 1.68
C GLY A 1073 -28.19 -9.42 1.61
N LYS A 1074 -27.30 -9.57 2.60
CA LYS A 1074 -25.96 -8.97 2.59
C LYS A 1074 -25.11 -9.62 1.50
N THR A 1075 -24.79 -8.86 0.45
CA THR A 1075 -23.99 -9.37 -0.67
C THR A 1075 -22.49 -9.25 -0.43
N TRP A 1076 -22.10 -8.27 0.38
CA TRP A 1076 -20.71 -8.01 0.69
C TRP A 1076 -20.12 -9.10 1.60
N ARG A 1077 -18.94 -9.61 1.21
CA ARG A 1077 -18.05 -10.44 2.03
C ARG A 1077 -16.61 -10.00 1.81
N TYR A 1078 -15.81 -10.18 2.86
CA TYR A 1078 -14.41 -9.79 2.85
C TYR A 1078 -13.64 -10.39 1.67
N GLU A 1079 -13.67 -11.72 1.51
CA GLU A 1079 -12.99 -12.45 0.43
C GLU A 1079 -13.43 -12.11 -1.02
N ALA A 1080 -14.50 -11.32 -1.18
CA ALA A 1080 -15.15 -11.05 -2.47
C ALA A 1080 -15.05 -9.59 -2.94
N GLU A 1081 -14.32 -8.71 -2.23
CA GLU A 1081 -14.30 -7.26 -2.49
C GLU A 1081 -13.93 -6.85 -3.91
N GLN A 1082 -12.92 -7.51 -4.49
CA GLN A 1082 -12.31 -7.08 -5.75
C GLN A 1082 -12.67 -7.99 -6.93
N VAL A 1083 -13.71 -8.83 -6.81
CA VAL A 1083 -14.05 -9.85 -7.81
C VAL A 1083 -15.49 -9.79 -8.29
N TRP A 1084 -15.73 -10.37 -9.46
CA TRP A 1084 -17.07 -10.78 -9.90
C TRP A 1084 -17.43 -12.10 -9.24
N ARG A 1085 -18.61 -12.16 -8.62
CA ARG A 1085 -19.03 -13.31 -7.82
C ARG A 1085 -20.50 -13.63 -8.03
N TRP A 1086 -20.79 -14.91 -8.25
CA TRP A 1086 -22.14 -15.45 -8.26
C TRP A 1086 -22.64 -15.67 -6.84
N ILE A 1087 -23.79 -15.09 -6.49
CA ILE A 1087 -24.44 -15.23 -5.17
C ILE A 1087 -25.77 -15.98 -5.31
N PRO A 1088 -26.00 -17.08 -4.56
CA PRO A 1088 -27.27 -17.83 -4.56
C PRO A 1088 -28.31 -17.12 -3.69
N LEU A 1089 -28.75 -15.94 -4.13
CA LEU A 1089 -29.50 -14.95 -3.35
C LEU A 1089 -30.77 -15.50 -2.68
N ALA A 1090 -31.59 -16.31 -3.37
CA ALA A 1090 -32.85 -16.80 -2.79
C ALA A 1090 -33.34 -18.12 -3.43
N GLY A 1091 -34.23 -18.82 -2.73
CA GLY A 1091 -35.10 -19.85 -3.32
C GLY A 1091 -36.50 -19.28 -3.53
N LEU A 1092 -37.03 -19.35 -4.75
CA LEU A 1092 -38.32 -18.75 -5.14
C LEU A 1092 -39.31 -19.83 -5.52
N ALA A 1093 -40.47 -19.87 -4.86
CA ALA A 1093 -41.59 -20.72 -5.28
C ALA A 1093 -42.47 -19.94 -6.26
N LEU A 1094 -42.44 -20.32 -7.53
CA LEU A 1094 -43.19 -19.66 -8.61
C LEU A 1094 -44.25 -20.61 -9.16
N SER A 1095 -45.44 -20.08 -9.47
CA SER A 1095 -46.46 -20.86 -10.16
C SER A 1095 -46.15 -20.97 -11.66
N GLY A 1096 -46.89 -21.82 -12.38
CA GLY A 1096 -46.79 -21.85 -13.83
C GLY A 1096 -47.47 -20.61 -14.42
N GLY A 1097 -46.74 -19.81 -15.20
CA GLY A 1097 -47.28 -18.59 -15.79
C GLY A 1097 -46.26 -17.47 -15.94
N LYS A 1098 -46.76 -16.25 -16.07
CA LYS A 1098 -45.96 -15.02 -16.10
C LYS A 1098 -45.81 -14.47 -14.69
N HIS A 1099 -44.62 -14.00 -14.36
CA HIS A 1099 -44.31 -13.32 -13.11
C HIS A 1099 -43.50 -12.05 -13.38
N VAL A 1100 -43.57 -11.09 -12.46
CA VAL A 1100 -42.62 -9.97 -12.39
C VAL A 1100 -41.62 -10.25 -11.28
N LEU A 1101 -40.36 -10.42 -11.67
CA LEU A 1101 -39.24 -10.56 -10.76
C LEU A 1101 -38.64 -9.18 -10.50
N THR A 1102 -38.53 -8.79 -9.23
CA THR A 1102 -37.93 -7.52 -8.82
C THR A 1102 -36.68 -7.77 -8.00
N LEU A 1103 -35.58 -7.09 -8.31
CA LEU A 1103 -34.35 -7.06 -7.53
C LEU A 1103 -34.14 -5.64 -6.98
N ALA A 1104 -34.33 -5.46 -5.68
CA ALA A 1104 -34.08 -4.21 -4.97
C ALA A 1104 -32.60 -4.10 -4.58
N VAL A 1105 -31.97 -2.95 -4.86
CA VAL A 1105 -30.55 -2.69 -4.63
C VAL A 1105 -30.39 -1.60 -3.59
N LEU A 1106 -30.02 -1.99 -2.36
CA LEU A 1106 -30.05 -1.13 -1.19
C LEU A 1106 -28.75 -0.35 -0.98
N ALA A 1107 -27.81 -0.43 -1.91
CA ALA A 1107 -26.57 0.35 -1.88
C ALA A 1107 -26.10 0.73 -3.30
N SER A 1108 -25.60 1.95 -3.47
CA SER A 1108 -24.88 2.35 -4.68
C SER A 1108 -23.57 1.59 -4.83
N GLY A 1109 -22.99 1.55 -6.04
CA GLY A 1109 -21.71 0.90 -6.31
C GLY A 1109 -21.79 -0.61 -6.55
N VAL A 1110 -22.96 -1.24 -6.33
CA VAL A 1110 -23.20 -2.65 -6.68
C VAL A 1110 -23.45 -2.77 -8.18
N ARG A 1111 -22.54 -3.42 -8.90
CA ARG A 1111 -22.68 -3.73 -10.33
C ARG A 1111 -23.23 -5.11 -10.53
N ILE A 1112 -24.31 -5.21 -11.29
CA ILE A 1112 -25.05 -6.46 -11.51
C ILE A 1112 -24.98 -6.80 -13.00
N ASP A 1113 -24.41 -7.96 -13.32
CA ASP A 1113 -24.17 -8.43 -14.69
C ASP A 1113 -25.31 -9.34 -15.17
N ARG A 1114 -25.48 -10.48 -14.49
CA ARG A 1114 -26.44 -11.52 -14.90
C ARG A 1114 -27.29 -12.00 -13.73
N LEU A 1115 -28.51 -12.40 -14.06
CA LEU A 1115 -29.43 -13.10 -13.18
C LEU A 1115 -29.72 -14.48 -13.75
N TYR A 1116 -29.78 -15.48 -12.87
CA TYR A 1116 -29.95 -16.88 -13.27
C TYR A 1116 -30.94 -17.59 -12.33
N LEU A 1117 -32.05 -18.09 -12.86
CA LEU A 1117 -33.02 -18.89 -12.12
C LEU A 1117 -32.96 -20.32 -12.61
N THR A 1118 -32.92 -21.29 -11.71
CA THR A 1118 -32.88 -22.73 -12.07
C THR A 1118 -33.74 -23.59 -11.15
N ARG A 1119 -34.53 -24.53 -11.72
CA ARG A 1119 -35.31 -25.51 -10.95
C ARG A 1119 -34.47 -26.58 -10.24
N LYS A 1120 -33.22 -26.72 -10.63
CA LYS A 1120 -32.25 -27.69 -10.08
C LYS A 1120 -31.20 -26.91 -9.31
N GLY A 1121 -30.67 -27.47 -8.21
CA GLY A 1121 -29.55 -26.90 -7.44
C GLY A 1121 -28.21 -26.82 -8.21
N ASP A 1122 -28.29 -26.74 -9.53
CA ASP A 1122 -27.18 -26.52 -10.45
C ASP A 1122 -26.67 -25.09 -10.29
N ARG A 1123 -25.34 -24.93 -10.39
CA ARG A 1123 -24.70 -23.62 -10.38
C ARG A 1123 -24.91 -22.93 -11.74
N PRO A 1124 -24.86 -21.59 -11.80
CA PRO A 1124 -24.77 -20.89 -13.07
C PRO A 1124 -23.60 -21.44 -13.91
N PRO A 1125 -23.77 -21.62 -15.23
CA PRO A 1125 -22.68 -22.08 -16.08
C PRO A 1125 -21.57 -21.03 -16.16
N VAL A 1126 -20.34 -21.48 -16.42
CA VAL A 1126 -19.23 -20.58 -16.80
C VAL A 1126 -19.56 -19.80 -18.08
N ASP A 1127 -18.95 -18.64 -18.28
CA ASP A 1127 -19.26 -17.68 -19.32
C ASP A 1127 -19.25 -18.28 -20.73
N CYS A 1128 -18.29 -19.16 -21.04
CA CYS A 1128 -18.21 -19.84 -22.34
C CYS A 1128 -19.37 -20.81 -22.60
N SER A 1129 -20.13 -21.18 -21.57
CA SER A 1129 -21.31 -22.04 -21.64
C SER A 1129 -22.62 -21.27 -21.31
N TRP A 1130 -22.59 -19.94 -21.34
CA TRP A 1130 -23.76 -19.12 -21.02
C TRP A 1130 -24.85 -19.14 -22.09
N GLU A 1131 -24.52 -19.32 -23.37
CA GLU A 1131 -25.52 -19.29 -24.46
C GLU A 1131 -26.39 -20.53 -24.55
#